data_AF-A0A7V5V834-F1
#
_entry.id   AF-A0A7V5V834-F1
#
_cell.length_a   1.000
_cell.length_b   1.000
_cell.length_c   1.000
_cell.angle_alpha   90.00
_cell.angle_beta   90.00
_cell.angle_gamma   90.00
#
_symmetry.space_group_name_H-M   'P 1'
#
loop_
_entity.id
_entity.type
_entity.pdbx_description
1 polymer ?
#
loop_
_entity_poly.entity_id
_entity_poly.type
_entity_poly.pdbx_seq_one_letter_code
_entity_poly.pdbx_strand_id
1 'polypeptide(L)'
;MDCHAADSAVEETGADDTVILVGNANVGKSVIFGLLTGKYVTVSNYPGTTVEVSRGNMTLGGTRHLVVDTPGVNGLIPMSEDEEVTRNILLSLNPSCVLQVGDYKNVKRTLLLALQLAEMELPLVLDLNIEDEARDKGIIVDKKRLSELLGVDVVSTVAPERKGIKELRAAVSSARRPAARVKYPPLVEEYAGRIAALLPRAPISRRSLALMILAGDRTLRPWIKANVADRVIDAIESLRDECALKLGASPANVISEARIRAAEAMAEEVTERIEAARSGLAAAFGDLCMHHIWGVPILLTVLFLLYEFVGVFGAGTLVDYFESTIFGEYVNPAAVAVVDRLVPVPFLRDMLVGEYGLVTVALTYAIAIILPITATFFIAFAVLEDSGYLPRLAIMSNSFFNRMGLNGKAVLPMVLGFGCGTMAVMTSRILESPRDRIITTFLLALAIPCSAQLGVILGILGSLSFAATVIWAGSLAAVMFVAGYLAAKVIPGDRSDFFMEIPPIRVPNARNVLFKTLGRVRWYLREAVPLFLLGTFILFMLDKLNLLDIIEELASPVVVDFVGLPAKATEAFIMGFLRRDYGAAGLYMLFENGEMTSQQALVSLVTITLFVPCLANFFMIVKERGTRTALLIIAIVFPLAFLVGGALNRVLALFPGLV
;
A
#
# COMPACT_ATOMS: atom_id res chain seq x y z
N MET A 1 -30.75 -14.38 38.16
CA MET A 1 -30.37 -12.97 38.40
C MET A 1 -28.97 -12.77 37.82
N ASP A 2 -28.72 -12.97 36.52
CA ASP A 2 -29.26 -12.36 35.29
C ASP A 2 -28.85 -10.90 35.06
N CYS A 3 -28.62 -10.62 33.76
CA CYS A 3 -28.24 -9.36 33.08
C CYS A 3 -26.72 -9.21 32.89
N HIS A 4 -26.11 -9.38 31.71
CA HIS A 4 -26.55 -9.07 30.35
C HIS A 4 -25.94 -10.03 29.31
N ALA A 5 -26.78 -10.92 28.77
CA ALA A 5 -26.67 -11.37 27.40
C ALA A 5 -27.25 -10.25 26.51
N ALA A 6 -26.41 -9.62 25.70
CA ALA A 6 -26.86 -8.85 24.56
C ALA A 6 -26.54 -9.68 23.32
N ASP A 7 -27.41 -10.67 23.09
CA ASP A 7 -27.56 -11.29 21.79
C ASP A 7 -27.89 -10.19 20.78
N SER A 8 -26.89 -9.75 20.03
CA SER A 8 -27.15 -9.15 18.72
C SER A 8 -27.68 -10.28 17.85
N ALA A 9 -29.00 -10.39 17.79
CA ALA A 9 -29.73 -11.26 16.89
C ALA A 9 -29.19 -11.09 15.46
N VAL A 10 -28.29 -11.98 15.09
CA VAL A 10 -28.04 -12.32 13.70
C VAL A 10 -29.29 -13.09 13.31
N GLU A 11 -30.13 -12.49 12.46
CA GLU A 11 -31.14 -13.27 11.74
C GLU A 11 -30.43 -14.50 11.17
N GLU A 12 -30.73 -15.67 11.74
CA GLU A 12 -30.38 -16.97 11.18
C GLU A 12 -31.09 -17.10 9.82
N THR A 13 -30.57 -16.43 8.79
CA THR A 13 -30.74 -16.91 7.42
C THR A 13 -30.09 -18.29 7.41
N GLY A 14 -30.91 -19.33 7.23
CA GLY A 14 -30.51 -20.73 7.37
C GLY A 14 -29.16 -21.01 6.71
N ALA A 15 -28.40 -21.92 7.33
CA ALA A 15 -27.03 -22.28 6.96
C ALA A 15 -26.83 -22.70 5.47
N ASP A 16 -27.92 -22.83 4.71
CA ASP A 16 -27.94 -23.24 3.30
C ASP A 16 -27.89 -22.07 2.29
N ASP A 17 -27.87 -20.80 2.71
CA ASP A 17 -27.89 -19.63 1.80
C ASP A 17 -26.59 -18.79 1.77
N THR A 18 -25.43 -19.43 1.91
CA THR A 18 -24.13 -18.73 1.89
C THR A 18 -23.38 -18.91 0.57
N VAL A 19 -22.97 -17.79 -0.04
CA VAL A 19 -22.06 -17.74 -1.20
C VAL A 19 -20.67 -17.28 -0.72
N ILE A 20 -19.63 -18.06 -1.02
CA ILE A 20 -18.26 -17.74 -0.62
C ILE A 20 -17.47 -17.35 -1.86
N LEU A 21 -16.90 -16.15 -1.87
CA LEU A 21 -16.02 -15.68 -2.94
C LEU A 21 -14.58 -16.05 -2.62
N VAL A 22 -13.96 -16.81 -3.52
CA VAL A 22 -12.56 -17.25 -3.43
C VAL A 22 -11.83 -16.82 -4.69
N GLY A 23 -10.55 -16.48 -4.60
CA GLY A 23 -9.77 -16.11 -5.78
C GLY A 23 -8.36 -15.68 -5.44
N ASN A 24 -7.51 -15.56 -6.44
CA ASN A 24 -6.17 -15.02 -6.24
C ASN A 24 -6.22 -13.53 -5.86
N ALA A 25 -5.13 -13.01 -5.30
CA ALA A 25 -4.99 -11.58 -5.09
C ALA A 25 -5.06 -10.82 -6.44
N ASN A 26 -5.65 -9.63 -6.44
CA ASN A 26 -5.72 -8.71 -7.58
C ASN A 26 -6.53 -9.17 -8.80
N VAL A 27 -7.34 -10.23 -8.70
CA VAL A 27 -8.23 -10.71 -9.79
C VAL A 27 -9.56 -9.94 -9.90
N GLY A 28 -9.73 -8.87 -9.13
CA GLY A 28 -10.98 -8.09 -9.10
C GLY A 28 -12.08 -8.66 -8.19
N LYS A 29 -11.75 -9.63 -7.31
CA LYS A 29 -12.68 -10.27 -6.36
C LYS A 29 -13.51 -9.25 -5.55
N SER A 30 -12.88 -8.23 -4.97
CA SER A 30 -13.60 -7.21 -4.18
C SER A 30 -14.52 -6.32 -5.02
N VAL A 31 -14.22 -6.14 -6.32
CA VAL A 31 -15.10 -5.40 -7.24
C VAL A 31 -16.33 -6.26 -7.56
N ILE A 32 -16.15 -7.54 -7.87
CA ILE A 32 -17.24 -8.49 -8.04
C ILE A 32 -18.10 -8.56 -6.77
N PHE A 33 -17.48 -8.68 -5.60
CA PHE A 33 -18.16 -8.65 -4.31
C PHE A 33 -19.06 -7.42 -4.16
N GLY A 34 -18.53 -6.22 -4.40
CA GLY A 34 -19.32 -4.97 -4.32
C GLY A 34 -20.45 -4.88 -5.36
N LEU A 35 -20.27 -5.47 -6.55
CA LEU A 35 -21.32 -5.54 -7.57
C LEU A 35 -22.41 -6.56 -7.24
N LEU A 36 -22.07 -7.61 -6.48
CA LEU A 36 -23.02 -8.62 -5.99
C LEU A 36 -23.82 -8.12 -4.78
N THR A 37 -23.16 -7.48 -3.82
CA THR A 37 -23.74 -7.09 -2.51
C THR A 37 -24.26 -5.64 -2.43
N GLY A 38 -23.78 -4.75 -3.30
CA GLY A 38 -24.16 -3.34 -3.29
C GLY A 38 -23.39 -2.51 -2.25
N LYS A 39 -24.10 -1.71 -1.43
CA LYS A 39 -23.49 -0.66 -0.59
C LYS A 39 -23.26 -1.06 0.88
N TYR A 40 -23.96 -2.06 1.40
CA TYR A 40 -23.87 -2.44 2.82
C TYR A 40 -22.96 -3.66 2.99
N VAL A 41 -21.76 -3.41 3.51
CA VAL A 41 -20.73 -4.40 3.78
C VAL A 41 -20.25 -4.23 5.22
N THR A 42 -20.15 -5.32 5.96
CA THR A 42 -19.48 -5.36 7.26
C THR A 42 -18.09 -5.98 7.09
N VAL A 43 -17.06 -5.26 7.52
CA VAL A 43 -15.68 -5.77 7.57
C VAL A 43 -15.36 -6.07 9.02
N SER A 44 -14.90 -7.29 9.28
CA SER A 44 -14.51 -7.75 10.62
C SER A 44 -13.32 -8.69 10.51
N ASN A 45 -12.51 -8.75 11.56
CA ASN A 45 -11.42 -9.72 11.64
C ASN A 45 -11.98 -11.12 11.86
N TYR A 46 -11.39 -12.11 11.18
CA TYR A 46 -11.71 -13.50 11.45
C TYR A 46 -11.30 -13.85 12.89
N PRO A 47 -12.12 -14.62 13.64
CA PRO A 47 -11.86 -14.88 15.05
C PRO A 47 -10.45 -15.39 15.33
N GLY A 48 -9.73 -14.67 16.20
CA GLY A 48 -8.37 -15.05 16.62
C GLY A 48 -7.25 -14.68 15.64
N THR A 49 -7.53 -13.94 14.56
CA THR A 49 -6.50 -13.53 13.58
C THR A 49 -6.60 -12.04 13.23
N THR A 50 -5.58 -11.52 12.54
CA THR A 50 -5.59 -10.16 11.97
C THR A 50 -6.16 -10.08 10.55
N VAL A 51 -6.74 -11.17 10.07
CA VAL A 51 -7.21 -11.31 8.70
C VAL A 51 -8.62 -10.76 8.56
N GLU A 52 -8.80 -9.74 7.72
CA GLU A 52 -10.09 -9.11 7.46
C GLU A 52 -10.97 -9.97 6.54
N VAL A 53 -12.23 -10.17 6.92
CA VAL A 53 -13.25 -10.85 6.12
C VAL A 53 -14.43 -9.91 5.93
N SER A 54 -14.80 -9.69 4.66
CA SER A 54 -15.94 -8.84 4.32
C SER A 54 -17.21 -9.68 4.15
N ARG A 55 -18.31 -9.22 4.71
CA ARG A 55 -19.63 -9.86 4.59
C ARG A 55 -20.64 -8.87 4.04
N GLY A 56 -21.47 -9.33 3.13
CA GLY A 56 -22.54 -8.53 2.52
C GLY A 56 -23.72 -9.41 2.17
N ASN A 57 -24.82 -8.78 1.77
CA ASN A 57 -26.03 -9.51 1.40
C ASN A 57 -26.31 -9.34 -0.08
N MET A 58 -26.72 -10.42 -0.74
CA MET A 58 -27.17 -10.41 -2.12
C MET A 58 -28.57 -11.00 -2.21
N THR A 59 -29.43 -10.40 -3.02
CA THR A 59 -30.74 -10.98 -3.35
C THR A 59 -30.68 -11.68 -4.71
N LEU A 60 -31.04 -12.97 -4.75
CA LEU A 60 -31.19 -13.76 -5.97
C LEU A 60 -32.61 -14.34 -5.97
N GLY A 61 -33.39 -14.15 -7.03
CA GLY A 61 -34.74 -14.74 -7.13
C GLY A 61 -35.73 -14.37 -6.02
N GLY A 62 -35.45 -13.33 -5.21
CA GLY A 62 -36.25 -12.95 -4.04
C GLY A 62 -35.76 -13.51 -2.70
N THR A 63 -34.78 -14.43 -2.70
CA THR A 63 -34.12 -14.95 -1.49
C THR A 63 -32.86 -14.18 -1.17
N ARG A 64 -32.58 -14.00 0.12
CA ARG A 64 -31.40 -13.27 0.62
C ARG A 64 -30.29 -14.26 0.92
N HIS A 65 -29.18 -14.11 0.23
CA HIS A 65 -27.97 -14.91 0.43
C HIS A 65 -26.89 -14.08 1.13
N LEU A 66 -26.21 -14.70 2.11
CA LEU A 66 -25.02 -14.14 2.73
C LEU A 66 -23.85 -14.33 1.77
N VAL A 67 -23.17 -13.25 1.42
CA VAL A 67 -21.97 -13.28 0.59
C VAL A 67 -20.76 -13.02 1.49
N VAL A 68 -19.82 -13.96 1.52
CA VAL A 68 -18.58 -13.86 2.29
C VAL A 68 -17.40 -13.71 1.33
N ASP A 69 -16.66 -12.62 1.46
CA ASP A 69 -15.43 -12.38 0.71
C ASP A 69 -14.22 -12.86 1.50
N THR A 70 -13.53 -13.90 1.02
CA THR A 70 -12.32 -14.42 1.69
C THR A 70 -11.09 -13.60 1.28
N PRO A 71 -9.96 -13.69 1.99
CA PRO A 71 -8.68 -13.17 1.51
C PRO A 71 -8.29 -13.72 0.13
N GLY A 72 -7.38 -13.03 -0.56
CA GLY A 72 -6.82 -13.50 -1.82
C GLY A 72 -5.80 -14.62 -1.60
N VAL A 73 -6.01 -15.79 -2.19
CA VAL A 73 -5.21 -17.01 -1.92
C VAL A 73 -4.57 -17.59 -3.17
N ASN A 74 -3.45 -18.31 -3.02
CA ASN A 74 -2.81 -19.02 -4.14
C ASN A 74 -3.08 -20.52 -4.11
N GLY A 75 -3.35 -21.08 -2.93
CA GLY A 75 -3.80 -22.45 -2.75
C GLY A 75 -4.62 -22.64 -1.48
N LEU A 76 -5.03 -23.88 -1.24
CA LEU A 76 -5.79 -24.29 -0.05
C LEU A 76 -4.97 -25.15 0.91
N ILE A 77 -3.69 -25.41 0.59
CA ILE A 77 -2.71 -25.92 1.54
C ILE A 77 -1.99 -24.68 2.09
N PRO A 78 -2.28 -24.25 3.34
CA PRO A 78 -1.89 -22.93 3.81
C PRO A 78 -0.38 -22.75 3.95
N MET A 79 0.13 -21.68 3.34
CA MET A 79 1.46 -21.12 3.58
C MET A 79 1.39 -19.74 4.26
N SER A 80 0.18 -19.18 4.39
CA SER A 80 -0.11 -17.90 5.05
C SER A 80 -1.38 -17.98 5.90
N GLU A 81 -1.54 -17.02 6.82
CA GLU A 81 -2.77 -16.89 7.63
C GLU A 81 -4.01 -16.68 6.74
N ASP A 82 -3.88 -15.94 5.63
CA ASP A 82 -4.95 -15.70 4.66
C ASP A 82 -5.47 -17.00 4.02
N GLU A 83 -4.55 -17.90 3.66
CA GLU A 83 -4.88 -19.21 3.09
C GLU A 83 -5.51 -20.13 4.14
N GLU A 84 -4.99 -20.10 5.37
CA GLU A 84 -5.54 -20.84 6.51
C GLU A 84 -6.99 -20.41 6.81
N VAL A 85 -7.24 -19.09 6.88
CA VAL A 85 -8.57 -18.53 7.14
C VAL A 85 -9.53 -18.90 6.00
N THR A 86 -9.12 -18.78 4.74
CA THR A 86 -9.95 -19.16 3.58
C THR A 86 -10.33 -20.63 3.62
N ARG A 87 -9.36 -21.52 3.86
CA ARG A 87 -9.59 -22.97 4.01
C ARG A 87 -10.51 -23.28 5.20
N ASN A 88 -10.32 -22.59 6.34
CA ASN A 88 -11.17 -22.77 7.53
C ASN A 88 -12.61 -22.32 7.29
N ILE A 89 -12.82 -21.22 6.56
CA ILE A 89 -14.15 -20.74 6.15
C ILE A 89 -14.85 -21.80 5.29
N LEU A 90 -14.16 -22.34 4.28
CA LEU A 90 -14.70 -23.39 3.40
C LEU A 90 -14.95 -24.72 4.13
N LEU A 91 -14.17 -25.03 5.17
CA LEU A 91 -14.32 -26.23 5.99
C LEU A 91 -15.45 -26.10 7.03
N SER A 92 -15.72 -24.89 7.50
CA SER A 92 -16.68 -24.64 8.60
C SER A 92 -18.06 -24.27 8.09
N LEU A 93 -18.14 -23.59 6.95
CA LEU A 93 -19.40 -23.21 6.33
C LEU A 93 -19.83 -24.29 5.31
N ASN A 94 -21.13 -24.48 5.15
CA ASN A 94 -21.71 -25.35 4.14
C ASN A 94 -22.27 -24.50 2.99
N PRO A 95 -21.43 -23.94 2.10
CA PRO A 95 -21.88 -22.96 1.12
C PRO A 95 -22.83 -23.58 0.08
N SER A 96 -23.85 -22.82 -0.32
CA SER A 96 -24.65 -23.14 -1.51
C SER A 96 -23.89 -22.91 -2.81
N CYS A 97 -22.90 -22.02 -2.79
CA CYS A 97 -22.01 -21.78 -3.92
C CYS A 97 -20.65 -21.24 -3.46
N VAL A 98 -19.58 -21.81 -4.00
CA VAL A 98 -18.26 -21.19 -4.03
C VAL A 98 -18.12 -20.49 -5.37
N LEU A 99 -18.04 -19.16 -5.35
CA LEU A 99 -17.76 -18.37 -6.53
C LEU A 99 -16.25 -18.12 -6.61
N GLN A 100 -15.58 -18.81 -7.53
CA GLN A 100 -14.18 -18.53 -7.80
C GLN A 100 -14.05 -17.39 -8.79
N VAL A 101 -13.46 -16.27 -8.36
CA VAL A 101 -13.04 -15.18 -9.26
C VAL A 101 -11.60 -15.43 -9.67
N GLY A 102 -11.40 -15.65 -10.97
CA GLY A 102 -10.10 -15.91 -11.59
C GLY A 102 -9.71 -14.83 -12.59
N ASP A 103 -8.41 -14.73 -12.86
CA ASP A 103 -7.90 -13.85 -13.91
C ASP A 103 -7.94 -14.58 -15.27
N TYR A 104 -8.68 -14.02 -16.22
CA TYR A 104 -8.79 -14.55 -17.58
C TYR A 104 -7.43 -14.63 -18.27
N LYS A 105 -6.51 -13.68 -18.02
CA LYS A 105 -5.16 -13.67 -18.63
C LYS A 105 -4.29 -14.83 -18.14
N ASN A 106 -4.53 -15.30 -16.91
CA ASN A 106 -3.70 -16.25 -16.20
C ASN A 106 -4.45 -17.56 -15.93
N VAL A 107 -5.05 -18.13 -16.98
CA VAL A 107 -5.91 -19.33 -16.92
C VAL A 107 -5.27 -20.47 -16.12
N LYS A 108 -4.01 -20.81 -16.36
CA LYS A 108 -3.28 -21.85 -15.61
C LYS A 108 -3.34 -21.63 -14.10
N ARG A 109 -3.08 -20.40 -13.63
CA ARG A 109 -3.10 -20.05 -12.20
C ARG A 109 -4.51 -20.13 -11.64
N THR A 110 -5.48 -19.63 -12.40
CA THR A 110 -6.91 -19.75 -12.07
C THR A 110 -7.33 -21.22 -11.94
N LEU A 111 -6.94 -22.07 -12.87
CA LEU A 111 -7.29 -23.50 -12.87
C LEU A 111 -6.60 -24.28 -11.75
N LEU A 112 -5.38 -23.90 -11.35
CA LEU A 112 -4.71 -24.53 -10.22
C LEU A 112 -5.51 -24.41 -8.91
N LEU A 113 -6.14 -23.25 -8.68
CA LEU A 113 -7.04 -23.05 -7.54
C LEU A 113 -8.40 -23.73 -7.78
N ALA A 114 -8.92 -23.69 -9.02
CA ALA A 114 -10.18 -24.32 -9.38
C ALA A 114 -10.18 -25.84 -9.15
N LEU A 115 -9.08 -26.50 -9.48
CA LEU A 115 -8.92 -27.94 -9.24
C LEU A 115 -8.89 -28.28 -7.75
N GLN A 116 -8.28 -27.43 -6.92
CA GLN A 116 -8.29 -27.63 -5.46
C GLN A 116 -9.71 -27.45 -4.87
N LEU A 117 -10.46 -26.46 -5.34
CA LEU A 117 -11.86 -26.27 -4.97
C LEU A 117 -12.73 -27.42 -5.49
N ALA A 118 -12.46 -27.93 -6.69
CA ALA A 118 -13.14 -29.09 -7.24
C ALA A 118 -12.94 -30.36 -6.41
N GLU A 119 -11.74 -30.56 -5.86
CA GLU A 119 -11.47 -31.67 -4.96
C GLU A 119 -12.28 -31.62 -3.66
N MET A 120 -12.67 -30.43 -3.20
CA MET A 120 -13.53 -30.27 -2.02
C MET A 120 -14.97 -30.73 -2.28
N GLU A 121 -15.37 -30.93 -3.55
CA GLU A 121 -16.71 -31.35 -3.97
C GLU A 121 -17.85 -30.40 -3.52
N LEU A 122 -17.52 -29.11 -3.35
CA LEU A 122 -18.48 -28.04 -3.08
C LEU A 122 -19.12 -27.54 -4.39
N PRO A 123 -20.36 -27.01 -4.38
CA PRO A 123 -20.93 -26.35 -5.55
C PRO A 123 -20.05 -25.16 -5.97
N LEU A 124 -19.64 -25.10 -7.23
CA LEU A 124 -18.66 -24.14 -7.73
C LEU A 124 -19.16 -23.44 -8.99
N VAL A 125 -18.83 -22.15 -9.10
CA VAL A 125 -18.97 -21.35 -10.32
C VAL A 125 -17.63 -20.66 -10.57
N LEU A 126 -17.16 -20.68 -11.82
CA LEU A 126 -15.92 -20.00 -12.20
C LEU A 126 -16.23 -18.71 -12.96
N ASP A 127 -15.78 -17.59 -12.41
CA ASP A 127 -15.80 -16.28 -13.06
C ASP A 127 -14.40 -15.94 -13.59
N LEU A 128 -14.23 -15.93 -14.91
CA LEU A 128 -13.04 -15.43 -15.59
C LEU A 128 -13.17 -13.91 -15.78
N ASN A 129 -12.72 -13.15 -14.78
CA ASN A 129 -12.76 -11.70 -14.80
C ASN A 129 -11.56 -11.13 -15.58
N ILE A 130 -11.68 -9.86 -16.00
CA ILE A 130 -10.66 -9.13 -16.78
C ILE A 130 -10.56 -9.70 -18.22
N GLU A 131 -11.72 -10.03 -18.82
CA GLU A 131 -11.80 -10.54 -20.20
C GLU A 131 -11.28 -9.53 -21.23
N ASP A 132 -11.47 -8.23 -20.99
CA ASP A 132 -11.01 -7.13 -21.84
C ASP A 132 -9.48 -7.17 -22.02
N GLU A 133 -8.72 -7.20 -20.93
CA GLU A 133 -7.25 -7.24 -21.02
C GLU A 133 -6.71 -8.57 -21.56
N ALA A 134 -7.44 -9.67 -21.38
CA ALA A 134 -7.07 -10.96 -21.97
C ALA A 134 -7.20 -10.94 -23.49
N ARG A 135 -8.29 -10.38 -24.02
CA ARG A 135 -8.48 -10.18 -25.46
C ARG A 135 -7.42 -9.25 -26.05
N ASP A 136 -7.04 -8.19 -25.35
CA ASP A 136 -5.94 -7.31 -25.76
C ASP A 136 -4.59 -8.05 -25.85
N LYS A 137 -4.40 -9.10 -25.06
CA LYS A 137 -3.23 -10.00 -25.10
C LYS A 137 -3.37 -11.15 -26.10
N GLY A 138 -4.45 -11.20 -26.88
CA GLY A 138 -4.73 -12.28 -27.83
C GLY A 138 -5.04 -13.62 -27.16
N ILE A 139 -5.40 -13.60 -25.87
CA ILE A 139 -5.75 -14.80 -25.10
C ILE A 139 -7.26 -15.00 -25.21
N ILE A 140 -7.66 -16.11 -25.84
CA ILE A 140 -9.06 -16.53 -25.94
C ILE A 140 -9.22 -17.85 -25.21
N VAL A 141 -10.22 -17.94 -24.34
CA VAL A 141 -10.56 -19.17 -23.63
C VAL A 141 -11.86 -19.72 -24.18
N ASP A 142 -11.84 -20.99 -24.60
CA ASP A 142 -13.05 -21.74 -24.90
C ASP A 142 -13.80 -22.05 -23.59
N LYS A 143 -14.69 -21.13 -23.21
CA LYS A 143 -15.51 -21.23 -22.00
C LYS A 143 -16.40 -22.47 -22.00
N LYS A 144 -16.87 -22.89 -23.17
CA LYS A 144 -17.76 -24.06 -23.28
C LYS A 144 -16.96 -25.32 -22.99
N ARG A 145 -15.79 -25.47 -23.63
CA ARG A 145 -14.90 -26.59 -23.37
C ARG A 145 -14.43 -26.62 -21.92
N LEU A 146 -14.07 -25.47 -21.34
CA LEU A 146 -13.67 -25.39 -19.95
C LEU A 146 -14.81 -25.77 -18.98
N SER A 147 -16.03 -25.34 -19.28
CA SER A 147 -17.23 -25.71 -18.52
C SER A 147 -17.48 -27.22 -18.56
N GLU A 148 -17.30 -27.86 -19.73
CA GLU A 148 -17.40 -29.32 -19.88
C GLU A 148 -16.31 -30.07 -19.09
N LEU A 149 -15.05 -29.58 -19.14
CA LEU A 149 -13.92 -30.21 -18.43
C LEU A 149 -14.05 -30.11 -16.91
N LEU A 150 -14.48 -28.95 -16.39
CA LEU A 150 -14.67 -28.75 -14.95
C LEU A 150 -16.00 -29.33 -14.44
N GLY A 151 -17.03 -29.39 -15.29
CA GLY A 151 -18.39 -29.76 -14.92
C GLY A 151 -19.15 -28.65 -14.19
N VAL A 152 -18.76 -27.39 -14.36
CA VAL A 152 -19.37 -26.22 -13.72
C VAL A 152 -19.61 -25.09 -14.71
N ASP A 153 -20.44 -24.12 -14.32
CA ASP A 153 -20.65 -22.92 -15.14
C ASP A 153 -19.41 -22.02 -15.12
N VAL A 154 -18.99 -21.61 -16.32
CA VAL A 154 -17.87 -20.69 -16.55
C VAL A 154 -18.41 -19.43 -17.19
N VAL A 155 -18.35 -18.32 -16.46
CA VAL A 155 -18.78 -16.99 -16.91
C VAL A 155 -17.55 -16.11 -17.10
N SER A 156 -17.60 -15.16 -18.03
CA SER A 156 -16.56 -14.13 -18.14
C SER A 156 -17.13 -12.76 -17.82
N THR A 157 -16.34 -11.94 -17.14
CA THR A 157 -16.78 -10.62 -16.69
C THR A 157 -15.73 -9.55 -16.97
N VAL A 158 -16.22 -8.31 -17.09
CA VAL A 158 -15.40 -7.10 -17.00
C VAL A 158 -16.00 -6.26 -15.87
N ALA A 159 -15.54 -6.53 -14.65
CA ALA A 159 -16.16 -5.99 -13.44
C ALA A 159 -16.32 -4.45 -13.46
N PRO A 160 -15.31 -3.63 -13.85
CA PRO A 160 -15.45 -2.18 -13.91
C PRO A 160 -16.56 -1.70 -14.86
N GLU A 161 -16.81 -2.44 -15.94
CA GLU A 161 -17.83 -2.13 -16.95
C GLU A 161 -19.19 -2.80 -16.64
N ARG A 162 -19.28 -3.60 -15.57
CA ARG A 162 -20.46 -4.38 -15.18
C ARG A 162 -20.94 -5.37 -16.26
N LYS A 163 -20.06 -5.77 -17.17
CA LYS A 163 -20.35 -6.79 -18.19
C LYS A 163 -20.27 -8.19 -17.56
N GLY A 164 -21.20 -9.08 -17.94
CA GLY A 164 -21.27 -10.46 -17.44
C GLY A 164 -21.91 -10.65 -16.05
N ILE A 165 -22.16 -9.58 -15.28
CA ILE A 165 -22.68 -9.70 -13.90
C ILE A 165 -24.07 -10.35 -13.83
N LYS A 166 -24.93 -10.13 -14.82
CA LYS A 166 -26.26 -10.76 -14.88
C LYS A 166 -26.15 -12.28 -15.09
N GLU A 167 -25.27 -12.71 -15.98
CA GLU A 167 -24.98 -14.11 -16.25
C GLU A 167 -24.35 -14.77 -15.03
N LEU A 168 -23.43 -14.06 -14.35
CA LEU A 168 -22.80 -14.54 -13.12
C LEU A 168 -23.82 -14.79 -12.00
N ARG A 169 -24.77 -13.87 -11.79
CA ARG A 169 -25.87 -14.04 -10.82
C ARG A 169 -26.75 -15.24 -11.15
N ALA A 170 -27.00 -15.50 -12.43
CA ALA A 170 -27.74 -16.68 -12.85
C ALA A 170 -26.96 -17.96 -12.55
N ALA A 171 -25.67 -18.01 -12.90
CA ALA A 171 -24.80 -19.16 -12.65
C ALA A 171 -24.65 -19.48 -11.15
N VAL A 172 -24.54 -18.47 -10.28
CA VAL A 172 -24.48 -18.66 -8.82
C VAL A 172 -25.77 -19.33 -8.30
N SER A 173 -26.93 -18.99 -8.86
CA SER A 173 -28.22 -19.61 -8.49
C SER A 173 -28.32 -21.08 -8.92
N SER A 174 -27.55 -21.50 -9.92
CA SER A 174 -27.54 -22.86 -10.48
C SER A 174 -26.22 -23.60 -10.26
N ALA A 175 -25.48 -23.24 -9.21
CA ALA A 175 -24.16 -23.79 -8.93
C ALA A 175 -24.19 -25.33 -8.84
N ARG A 176 -23.21 -25.97 -9.48
CA ARG A 176 -23.11 -27.44 -9.57
C ARG A 176 -21.82 -27.92 -8.91
N ARG A 177 -21.84 -29.15 -8.42
CA ARG A 177 -20.62 -29.81 -7.92
C ARG A 177 -19.71 -30.15 -9.11
N PRO A 178 -18.41 -29.82 -9.05
CA PRO A 178 -17.46 -30.13 -10.10
C PRO A 178 -17.38 -31.62 -10.43
N ALA A 179 -17.18 -31.93 -11.72
CA ALA A 179 -16.90 -33.29 -12.19
C ALA A 179 -15.39 -33.55 -12.32
N ALA A 180 -14.58 -32.50 -12.46
CA ALA A 180 -13.13 -32.62 -12.58
C ALA A 180 -12.49 -33.26 -11.35
N ARG A 181 -11.57 -34.20 -11.59
CA ARG A 181 -10.75 -34.84 -10.55
C ARG A 181 -9.31 -34.93 -11.02
N VAL A 182 -8.39 -34.41 -10.19
CA VAL A 182 -6.97 -34.66 -10.39
C VAL A 182 -6.69 -36.12 -10.05
N LYS A 183 -5.91 -36.79 -10.90
CA LYS A 183 -5.43 -38.16 -10.69
C LYS A 183 -4.03 -38.09 -10.09
N TYR A 184 -3.86 -38.70 -8.93
CA TYR A 184 -2.55 -38.80 -8.27
C TYR A 184 -1.89 -40.16 -8.55
N PRO A 185 -0.57 -40.29 -8.31
CA PRO A 185 0.09 -41.60 -8.37
C PRO A 185 -0.61 -42.63 -7.46
N PRO A 186 -0.61 -43.93 -7.81
CA PRO A 186 -1.38 -44.96 -7.09
C PRO A 186 -1.13 -45.00 -5.58
N LEU A 187 0.12 -44.78 -5.15
CA LEU A 187 0.46 -44.70 -3.73
C LEU A 187 -0.25 -43.54 -3.04
N VAL A 188 -0.28 -42.35 -3.64
CA VAL A 188 -0.95 -41.18 -3.05
C VAL A 188 -2.45 -41.43 -2.91
N GLU A 189 -3.10 -42.02 -3.93
CA GLU A 189 -4.53 -42.37 -3.85
C GLU A 189 -4.81 -43.45 -2.79
N GLU A 190 -3.95 -44.46 -2.66
CA GLU A 190 -4.08 -45.51 -1.65
C GLU A 190 -4.04 -44.92 -0.23
N TYR A 191 -3.00 -44.13 0.08
CA TYR A 191 -2.84 -43.52 1.40
C TYR A 191 -3.89 -42.45 1.68
N ALA A 192 -4.26 -41.64 0.69
CA ALA A 192 -5.38 -40.69 0.82
C ALA A 192 -6.69 -41.43 1.11
N GLY A 193 -6.93 -42.59 0.49
CA GLY A 193 -8.09 -43.44 0.76
C GLY A 193 -8.09 -44.01 2.19
N ARG A 194 -6.94 -44.50 2.66
CA ARG A 194 -6.77 -45.00 4.04
C ARG A 194 -7.01 -43.90 5.07
N ILE A 195 -6.46 -42.70 4.86
CA ILE A 195 -6.69 -41.54 5.73
C ILE A 195 -8.16 -41.10 5.67
N ALA A 196 -8.75 -41.00 4.48
CA ALA A 196 -10.14 -40.58 4.30
C ALA A 196 -11.15 -41.49 5.02
N ALA A 197 -10.85 -42.79 5.16
CA ALA A 197 -11.68 -43.74 5.91
C ALA A 197 -11.71 -43.46 7.43
N LEU A 198 -10.65 -42.82 7.96
CA LEU A 198 -10.51 -42.47 9.37
C LEU A 198 -11.10 -41.09 9.71
N LEU A 199 -11.41 -40.28 8.70
CA LEU A 199 -11.89 -38.92 8.89
C LEU A 199 -13.42 -38.85 9.08
N PRO A 200 -13.90 -37.92 9.93
CA PRO A 200 -15.32 -37.68 10.14
C PRO A 200 -15.97 -37.05 8.90
N ARG A 201 -17.30 -36.98 8.90
CA ARG A 201 -18.02 -36.19 7.88
C ARG A 201 -17.76 -34.71 8.12
N ALA A 202 -17.46 -33.99 7.05
CA ALA A 202 -17.28 -32.55 7.02
C ALA A 202 -18.07 -31.96 5.83
N PRO A 203 -18.27 -30.63 5.76
CA PRO A 203 -18.86 -29.98 4.58
C PRO A 203 -18.11 -30.28 3.27
N ILE A 204 -16.80 -30.55 3.37
CA ILE A 204 -15.92 -30.83 2.22
C ILE A 204 -15.63 -32.33 2.10
N SER A 205 -15.19 -32.76 0.91
CA SER A 205 -14.90 -34.17 0.66
C SER A 205 -13.80 -34.73 1.58
N ARG A 206 -14.03 -35.96 2.09
CA ARG A 206 -13.03 -36.67 2.92
C ARG A 206 -11.72 -36.91 2.16
N ARG A 207 -11.79 -37.06 0.83
CA ARG A 207 -10.61 -37.19 -0.05
C ARG A 207 -9.79 -35.90 -0.04
N SER A 208 -10.42 -34.73 -0.12
CA SER A 208 -9.73 -33.43 -0.07
C SER A 208 -9.01 -33.24 1.27
N LEU A 209 -9.69 -33.50 2.39
CA LEU A 209 -9.09 -33.44 3.72
C LEU A 209 -7.89 -34.39 3.85
N ALA A 210 -8.04 -35.63 3.36
CA ALA A 210 -6.95 -36.61 3.37
C ALA A 210 -5.74 -36.14 2.56
N LEU A 211 -5.95 -35.54 1.39
CA LEU A 211 -4.88 -34.96 0.57
C LEU A 211 -4.19 -33.78 1.26
N MET A 212 -4.93 -32.89 1.94
CA MET A 212 -4.35 -31.78 2.72
C MET A 212 -3.47 -32.29 3.87
N ILE A 213 -3.96 -33.29 4.61
CA ILE A 213 -3.21 -33.94 5.70
C ILE A 213 -1.96 -34.63 5.15
N LEU A 214 -2.09 -35.37 4.04
CA LEU A 214 -0.98 -36.07 3.42
C LEU A 214 0.08 -35.09 2.88
N ALA A 215 -0.34 -33.93 2.37
CA ALA A 215 0.53 -32.83 1.98
C ALA A 215 1.17 -32.09 3.18
N GLY A 216 0.86 -32.48 4.42
CA GLY A 216 1.54 -31.97 5.61
C GLY A 216 0.94 -30.69 6.19
N ASP A 217 -0.33 -30.40 5.93
CA ASP A 217 -1.02 -29.26 6.52
C ASP A 217 -1.15 -29.42 8.05
N ARG A 218 -0.27 -28.71 8.78
CA ARG A 218 -0.22 -28.75 10.25
C ARG A 218 -1.36 -27.96 10.89
N THR A 219 -1.92 -27.00 10.17
CA THR A 219 -2.98 -26.11 10.68
C THR A 219 -4.32 -26.84 10.84
N LEU A 220 -4.48 -28.03 10.23
CA LEU A 220 -5.63 -28.91 10.47
C LEU A 220 -5.59 -29.65 11.80
N ARG A 221 -4.45 -29.71 12.51
CA ARG A 221 -4.32 -30.45 13.78
C ARG A 221 -5.37 -30.09 14.83
N PRO A 222 -5.68 -28.80 15.11
CA PRO A 222 -6.71 -28.43 16.07
C PRO A 222 -8.09 -28.94 15.67
N TRP A 223 -8.44 -28.84 14.38
CA TRP A 223 -9.70 -29.35 13.85
C TRP A 223 -9.78 -30.87 13.96
N ILE A 224 -8.71 -31.60 13.65
CA ILE A 224 -8.67 -33.06 13.80
C ILE A 224 -8.82 -33.46 15.27
N LYS A 225 -8.10 -32.80 16.19
CA LYS A 225 -8.21 -33.04 17.64
C LYS A 225 -9.62 -32.81 18.18
N ALA A 226 -10.33 -31.82 17.65
CA ALA A 226 -11.69 -31.54 18.06
C ALA A 226 -12.71 -32.58 17.57
N ASN A 227 -12.41 -33.28 16.46
CA ASN A 227 -13.38 -34.15 15.78
C ASN A 227 -13.02 -35.64 15.79
N VAL A 228 -11.81 -36.00 16.22
CA VAL A 228 -11.29 -37.38 16.15
C VAL A 228 -10.48 -37.72 17.41
N ALA A 229 -10.56 -38.96 17.88
CA ALA A 229 -9.80 -39.44 19.04
C ALA A 229 -8.28 -39.50 18.79
N ASP A 230 -7.47 -39.28 19.84
CA ASP A 230 -6.00 -39.22 19.75
C ASP A 230 -5.37 -40.43 19.05
N ARG A 231 -5.88 -41.65 19.31
CA ARG A 231 -5.39 -42.88 18.65
C ARG A 231 -5.47 -42.83 17.12
N VAL A 232 -6.47 -42.13 16.59
CA VAL A 232 -6.66 -41.99 15.13
C VAL A 232 -5.71 -40.95 14.58
N ILE A 233 -5.36 -39.93 15.35
CA ILE A 233 -4.34 -38.93 14.98
C ILE A 233 -3.00 -39.62 14.81
N ASP A 234 -2.60 -40.45 15.77
CA ASP A 234 -1.36 -41.24 15.68
C ASP A 234 -1.35 -42.17 14.46
N ALA A 235 -2.49 -42.80 14.15
CA ALA A 235 -2.65 -43.63 12.96
C ALA A 235 -2.50 -42.82 11.66
N ILE A 236 -3.10 -41.63 11.59
CA ILE A 236 -2.98 -40.72 10.44
C ILE A 236 -1.54 -40.26 10.25
N GLU A 237 -0.84 -39.90 11.33
CA GLU A 237 0.57 -39.51 11.28
C GLU A 237 1.45 -40.67 10.79
N SER A 238 1.23 -41.88 11.31
CA SER A 238 1.93 -43.09 10.86
C SER A 238 1.69 -43.38 9.38
N LEU A 239 0.46 -43.20 8.88
CA LEU A 239 0.13 -43.37 7.45
C LEU A 239 0.85 -42.35 6.56
N ARG A 240 0.93 -41.10 7.01
CA ARG A 240 1.64 -40.04 6.28
C ARG A 240 3.13 -40.37 6.17
N ASP A 241 3.74 -40.78 7.28
CA ASP A 241 5.17 -41.09 7.32
C ASP A 241 5.50 -42.35 6.50
N GLU A 242 4.64 -43.37 6.54
CA GLU A 242 4.75 -44.56 5.69
C GLU A 242 4.66 -44.20 4.19
N CYS A 243 3.76 -43.29 3.83
CA CYS A 243 3.60 -42.81 2.46
C CYS A 243 4.86 -42.06 1.98
N ALA A 244 5.39 -41.15 2.80
CA ALA A 244 6.61 -40.41 2.48
C ALA A 244 7.83 -41.33 2.28
N LEU A 245 7.97 -42.36 3.12
CA LEU A 245 9.02 -43.37 2.99
C LEU A 245 8.89 -44.18 1.70
N LYS A 246 7.68 -44.64 1.35
CA LYS A 246 7.46 -45.44 0.12
C LYS A 246 7.57 -44.62 -1.17
N LEU A 247 7.20 -43.34 -1.13
CA LEU A 247 7.33 -42.44 -2.29
C LEU A 247 8.78 -42.03 -2.56
N GLY A 248 9.65 -42.06 -1.54
CA GLY A 248 11.02 -41.54 -1.66
C GLY A 248 11.09 -40.02 -1.87
N ALA A 249 9.98 -39.31 -1.69
CA ALA A 249 9.83 -37.87 -1.87
C ALA A 249 8.75 -37.32 -0.94
N SER A 250 8.73 -36.01 -0.73
CA SER A 250 7.65 -35.35 0.03
C SER A 250 6.30 -35.54 -0.68
N PRO A 251 5.27 -36.12 -0.03
CA PRO A 251 3.95 -36.25 -0.63
C PRO A 251 3.35 -34.90 -1.07
N ALA A 252 3.69 -33.82 -0.35
CA ALA A 252 3.28 -32.46 -0.70
C ALA A 252 3.75 -32.03 -2.09
N ASN A 253 5.01 -32.33 -2.43
CA ASN A 253 5.59 -31.98 -3.73
C ASN A 253 4.91 -32.77 -4.86
N VAL A 254 4.70 -34.07 -4.64
CA VAL A 254 4.04 -34.96 -5.62
C VAL A 254 2.59 -34.52 -5.88
N ILE A 255 1.85 -34.17 -4.83
CA ILE A 255 0.48 -33.65 -4.94
C ILE A 255 0.48 -32.32 -5.69
N SER A 256 1.36 -31.39 -5.32
CA SER A 256 1.47 -30.08 -5.96
C SER A 256 1.82 -30.22 -7.45
N GLU A 257 2.78 -31.06 -7.79
CA GLU A 257 3.21 -31.28 -9.18
C GLU A 257 2.09 -31.92 -10.03
N ALA A 258 1.32 -32.85 -9.46
CA ALA A 258 0.17 -33.44 -10.14
C ALA A 258 -0.93 -32.40 -10.42
N ARG A 259 -1.21 -31.51 -9.46
CA ARG A 259 -2.17 -30.40 -9.63
C ARG A 259 -1.70 -29.39 -10.68
N ILE A 260 -0.42 -29.02 -10.65
CA ILE A 260 0.17 -28.10 -11.64
C ILE A 260 0.06 -28.70 -13.04
N ARG A 261 0.45 -29.97 -13.23
CA ARG A 261 0.34 -30.65 -14.52
C ARG A 261 -1.10 -30.73 -15.01
N ALA A 262 -2.05 -31.03 -14.13
CA ALA A 262 -3.47 -31.07 -14.49
C ALA A 262 -4.01 -29.69 -14.91
N ALA A 263 -3.61 -28.62 -14.19
CA ALA A 263 -3.98 -27.26 -14.52
C ALA A 263 -3.34 -26.79 -15.83
N GLU A 264 -2.09 -27.14 -16.10
CA GLU A 264 -1.38 -26.87 -17.36
C GLU A 264 -2.07 -27.54 -18.54
N ALA A 265 -2.31 -28.85 -18.46
CA ALA A 265 -2.97 -29.60 -19.53
C ALA A 265 -4.36 -29.04 -19.84
N MET A 266 -5.15 -28.72 -18.81
CA MET A 266 -6.47 -28.12 -19.00
C MET A 266 -6.37 -26.71 -19.58
N ALA A 267 -5.41 -25.89 -19.14
CA ALA A 267 -5.20 -24.54 -19.67
C ALA A 267 -4.78 -24.56 -21.14
N GLU A 268 -3.87 -25.47 -21.52
CA GLU A 268 -3.43 -25.64 -22.90
C GLU A 268 -4.56 -26.10 -23.83
N GLU A 269 -5.45 -26.97 -23.34
CA GLU A 269 -6.60 -27.45 -24.13
C GLU A 269 -7.64 -26.35 -24.39
N VAL A 270 -7.85 -25.44 -23.44
CA VAL A 270 -8.93 -24.43 -23.51
C VAL A 270 -8.46 -23.06 -23.98
N THR A 271 -7.14 -22.81 -24.03
CA THR A 271 -6.60 -21.49 -24.34
C THR A 271 -6.02 -21.46 -25.73
N GLU A 272 -6.61 -20.64 -26.59
CA GLU A 272 -6.03 -20.26 -27.87
C GLU A 272 -5.28 -18.94 -27.70
N ARG A 273 -4.02 -18.91 -28.14
CA ARG A 273 -3.24 -17.68 -28.26
C ARG A 273 -3.26 -17.25 -29.71
N ILE A 274 -4.11 -16.28 -30.00
CA ILE A 274 -4.01 -15.54 -31.25
C ILE A 274 -2.83 -14.58 -31.09
N GLU A 275 -2.02 -14.38 -32.13
CA GLU A 275 -1.09 -13.26 -32.14
C GLU A 275 -1.90 -11.99 -31.91
N ALA A 276 -1.80 -11.45 -30.70
CA ALA A 276 -2.37 -10.15 -30.39
C ALA A 276 -1.88 -9.20 -31.47
N ALA A 277 -2.78 -8.42 -32.07
CA ALA A 277 -2.37 -7.29 -32.88
C ALA A 277 -1.53 -6.39 -31.98
N ARG A 278 -0.21 -6.55 -32.01
CA ARG A 278 0.76 -5.79 -31.19
C ARG A 278 0.76 -4.29 -31.52
N SER A 279 -0.14 -3.84 -32.38
CA SER A 279 -0.22 -2.51 -32.95
C SER A 279 -1.24 -1.64 -32.22
N GLY A 280 -0.98 -1.36 -30.93
CA GLY A 280 -1.62 -0.25 -30.22
C GLY A 280 -0.57 0.80 -29.87
N LEU A 281 -0.84 2.10 -30.10
CA LEU A 281 0.04 3.19 -29.66
C LEU A 281 0.37 3.11 -28.16
N ALA A 282 -0.58 2.63 -27.35
CA ALA A 282 -0.39 2.43 -25.90
C ALA A 282 0.58 1.29 -25.57
N ALA A 283 0.59 0.21 -26.37
CA ALA A 283 1.53 -0.90 -26.20
C ALA A 283 2.95 -0.47 -26.57
N ALA A 284 3.12 0.20 -27.71
CA ALA A 284 4.40 0.76 -28.15
C ALA A 284 4.97 1.76 -27.14
N PHE A 285 4.12 2.65 -26.60
CA PHE A 285 4.52 3.56 -25.53
C PHE A 285 4.92 2.80 -24.26
N GLY A 286 4.20 1.72 -23.93
CA GLY A 286 4.52 0.86 -22.79
C GLY A 286 5.89 0.20 -22.88
N ASP A 287 6.26 -0.30 -24.06
CA ASP A 287 7.58 -0.89 -24.31
C ASP A 287 8.68 0.18 -24.29
N LEU A 288 8.40 1.35 -24.87
CA LEU A 288 9.34 2.48 -24.87
C LEU A 288 9.64 2.97 -23.45
N CYS A 289 8.63 3.01 -22.58
CA CYS A 289 8.79 3.36 -21.15
C CYS A 289 9.72 2.40 -20.40
N MET A 290 9.83 1.13 -20.83
CA MET A 290 10.67 0.11 -20.19
C MET A 290 12.02 -0.07 -20.90
N HIS A 291 12.24 0.62 -22.01
CA HIS A 291 13.48 0.53 -22.76
C HIS A 291 14.64 1.10 -21.94
N HIS A 292 15.76 0.38 -21.86
CA HIS A 292 16.92 0.75 -21.05
C HIS A 292 17.47 2.18 -21.31
N ILE A 293 17.39 2.67 -22.56
CA ILE A 293 17.82 4.04 -22.92
C ILE A 293 16.67 5.05 -22.92
N TRP A 294 15.47 4.67 -23.38
CA TRP A 294 14.37 5.62 -23.60
C TRP A 294 13.43 5.74 -22.39
N GLY A 295 13.42 4.74 -21.50
CA GLY A 295 12.67 4.77 -20.25
C GLY A 295 13.13 5.88 -19.31
N VAL A 296 14.44 6.16 -19.25
CA VAL A 296 14.99 7.24 -18.39
C VAL A 296 14.56 8.63 -18.89
N PRO A 297 14.72 9.02 -20.17
CA PRO A 297 14.16 10.25 -20.72
C PRO A 297 12.65 10.36 -20.50
N ILE A 298 11.88 9.28 -20.71
CA ILE A 298 10.43 9.31 -20.46
C ILE A 298 10.13 9.54 -18.98
N LEU A 299 10.86 8.89 -18.06
CA LEU A 299 10.75 9.13 -16.63
C LEU A 299 11.03 10.59 -16.30
N LEU A 300 12.12 11.16 -16.81
CA LEU A 300 12.47 12.56 -16.59
C LEU A 300 11.38 13.50 -17.14
N THR A 301 10.82 13.21 -18.31
CA THR A 301 9.69 13.96 -18.88
C THR A 301 8.45 13.85 -18.01
N VAL A 302 8.10 12.66 -17.52
CA VAL A 302 6.93 12.49 -16.63
C VAL A 302 7.15 13.23 -15.30
N LEU A 303 8.34 13.13 -14.71
CA LEU A 303 8.70 13.88 -13.51
C LEU A 303 8.68 15.39 -13.75
N PHE A 304 9.12 15.85 -14.91
CA PHE A 304 9.04 17.25 -15.31
C PHE A 304 7.59 17.72 -15.45
N LEU A 305 6.71 16.94 -16.09
CA LEU A 305 5.28 17.25 -16.19
C LEU A 305 4.60 17.25 -14.81
N LEU A 306 5.00 16.35 -13.92
CA LEU A 306 4.54 16.37 -12.53
C LEU A 306 5.01 17.63 -11.81
N TYR A 307 6.27 18.02 -11.98
CA TYR A 307 6.82 19.26 -11.42
C TYR A 307 6.07 20.49 -11.93
N GLU A 308 5.82 20.58 -13.23
CA GLU A 308 5.09 21.69 -13.83
C GLU A 308 3.65 21.78 -13.26
N PHE A 309 2.95 20.64 -13.21
CA PHE A 309 1.56 20.62 -12.76
C PHE A 309 1.40 20.78 -11.23
N VAL A 310 2.24 20.12 -10.44
CA VAL A 310 2.13 20.14 -8.96
C VAL A 310 2.93 21.30 -8.36
N GLY A 311 4.14 21.54 -8.86
CA GLY A 311 5.03 22.58 -8.37
C GLY A 311 4.66 23.97 -8.89
N VAL A 312 4.65 24.18 -10.20
CA VAL A 312 4.40 25.51 -10.77
C VAL A 312 2.92 25.89 -10.65
N PHE A 313 2.03 25.06 -11.19
CA PHE A 313 0.59 25.35 -11.15
C PHE A 313 -0.02 25.14 -9.74
N GLY A 314 0.29 24.00 -9.10
CA GLY A 314 -0.22 23.68 -7.77
C GLY A 314 0.36 24.56 -6.66
N ALA A 315 1.69 24.55 -6.48
CA ALA A 315 2.36 25.23 -5.37
C ALA A 315 2.69 26.70 -5.64
N GLY A 316 2.81 27.12 -6.89
CA GLY A 316 2.88 28.54 -7.25
C GLY A 316 1.47 29.12 -7.38
N THR A 317 0.83 28.91 -8.52
CA THR A 317 -0.40 29.63 -8.89
C THR A 317 -1.57 29.43 -7.93
N LEU A 318 -1.92 28.18 -7.60
CA LEU A 318 -3.06 27.94 -6.73
C LEU A 318 -2.80 28.36 -5.29
N VAL A 319 -1.62 28.06 -4.74
CA VAL A 319 -1.28 28.47 -3.37
C VAL A 319 -1.26 29.97 -3.25
N ASP A 320 -0.62 30.70 -4.16
CA ASP A 320 -0.58 32.16 -4.13
C ASP A 320 -2.00 32.74 -4.11
N TYR A 321 -2.90 32.19 -4.92
CA TYR A 321 -4.31 32.59 -4.95
C TYR A 321 -5.05 32.30 -3.63
N PHE A 322 -4.89 31.11 -3.06
CA PHE A 322 -5.56 30.76 -1.82
C PHE A 322 -4.96 31.50 -0.61
N GLU A 323 -3.63 31.59 -0.52
CA GLU A 323 -2.91 32.21 0.59
C GLU A 323 -3.03 33.73 0.56
N SER A 324 -2.66 34.37 -0.55
CA SER A 324 -2.60 35.83 -0.63
C SER A 324 -3.98 36.44 -0.84
N THR A 325 -4.78 35.92 -1.77
CA THR A 325 -6.10 36.50 -2.06
C THR A 325 -7.14 36.01 -1.06
N ILE A 326 -7.43 34.72 -1.00
CA ILE A 326 -8.56 34.23 -0.17
C ILE A 326 -8.26 34.44 1.32
N PHE A 327 -7.15 33.90 1.82
CA PHE A 327 -6.83 33.99 3.23
C PHE A 327 -6.26 35.36 3.63
N GLY A 328 -5.35 35.92 2.85
CA GLY A 328 -4.71 37.21 3.13
C GLY A 328 -5.66 38.39 3.09
N GLU A 329 -6.53 38.50 2.08
CA GLU A 329 -7.43 39.66 1.94
C GLU A 329 -8.77 39.48 2.68
N TYR A 330 -9.31 38.26 2.74
CA TYR A 330 -10.66 38.03 3.27
C TYR A 330 -10.68 37.27 4.60
N VAL A 331 -10.13 36.06 4.67
CA VAL A 331 -10.34 35.17 5.84
C VAL A 331 -9.59 35.65 7.07
N ASN A 332 -8.28 35.94 6.96
CA ASN A 332 -7.46 36.32 8.10
C ASN A 332 -7.85 37.69 8.67
N PRO A 333 -8.05 38.76 7.85
CA PRO A 333 -8.51 40.04 8.37
C PRO A 333 -9.90 39.96 9.01
N ALA A 334 -10.82 39.17 8.44
CA ALA A 334 -12.14 38.96 9.03
C ALA A 334 -12.03 38.19 10.36
N ALA A 335 -11.22 37.15 10.43
CA ALA A 335 -10.99 36.38 11.65
C ALA A 335 -10.39 37.26 12.75
N VAL A 336 -9.37 38.07 12.44
CA VAL A 336 -8.76 39.04 13.37
C VAL A 336 -9.82 40.04 13.85
N ALA A 337 -10.57 40.66 12.94
CA ALA A 337 -11.59 41.64 13.30
C ALA A 337 -12.72 41.07 14.19
N VAL A 338 -13.09 39.81 13.98
CA VAL A 338 -14.11 39.11 14.77
C VAL A 338 -13.56 38.73 16.14
N VAL A 339 -12.36 38.15 16.19
CA VAL A 339 -11.72 37.72 17.45
C VAL A 339 -11.37 38.93 18.33
N ASP A 340 -10.86 40.02 17.75
CA ASP A 340 -10.55 41.26 18.46
C ASP A 340 -11.77 41.90 19.12
N ARG A 341 -12.97 41.69 18.55
CA ARG A 341 -14.23 42.22 19.08
C ARG A 341 -14.89 41.29 20.11
N LEU A 342 -14.76 39.98 19.94
CA LEU A 342 -15.51 38.98 20.73
C LEU A 342 -14.69 38.34 21.85
N VAL A 343 -13.36 38.34 21.76
CA VAL A 343 -12.48 37.63 22.70
C VAL A 343 -11.64 38.65 23.49
N PRO A 344 -12.09 39.05 24.70
CA PRO A 344 -11.39 40.06 25.50
C PRO A 344 -10.14 39.51 26.20
N VAL A 345 -9.95 38.19 26.25
CA VAL A 345 -8.84 37.54 26.95
C VAL A 345 -7.61 37.49 26.02
N PRO A 346 -6.49 38.15 26.37
CA PRO A 346 -5.30 38.22 25.50
C PRO A 346 -4.74 36.85 25.12
N PHE A 347 -4.72 35.90 26.07
CA PHE A 347 -4.26 34.54 25.81
C PHE A 347 -5.09 33.82 24.74
N LEU A 348 -6.42 33.90 24.80
CA LEU A 348 -7.31 33.27 23.82
C LEU A 348 -7.28 33.99 22.47
N ARG A 349 -7.09 35.30 22.47
CA ARG A 349 -6.89 36.10 21.26
C ARG A 349 -5.62 35.67 20.54
N ASP A 350 -4.49 35.63 21.25
CA ASP A 350 -3.20 35.22 20.69
C ASP A 350 -3.22 33.75 20.22
N MET A 351 -3.95 32.87 20.93
CA MET A 351 -4.12 31.47 20.54
C MET A 351 -4.86 31.33 19.20
N LEU A 352 -5.82 32.20 18.90
CA LEU A 352 -6.63 32.10 17.70
C LEU A 352 -6.02 32.86 16.51
N VAL A 353 -5.53 34.08 16.74
CA VAL A 353 -5.10 35.01 15.67
C VAL A 353 -3.71 35.65 15.91
N GLY A 354 -2.97 35.21 16.92
CA GLY A 354 -1.60 35.67 17.16
C GLY A 354 -0.58 35.10 16.19
N GLU A 355 0.71 35.30 16.52
CA GLU A 355 1.87 34.87 15.73
C GLU A 355 1.90 33.35 15.49
N TYR A 356 1.38 32.56 16.44
CA TYR A 356 1.13 31.12 16.32
C TYR A 356 -0.38 30.78 16.34
N GLY A 357 -1.22 31.65 15.80
CA GLY A 357 -2.67 31.52 15.86
C GLY A 357 -3.23 30.29 15.13
N LEU A 358 -4.20 29.61 15.73
CA LEU A 358 -4.86 28.45 15.12
C LEU A 358 -5.58 28.77 13.80
N VAL A 359 -6.13 29.99 13.67
CA VAL A 359 -6.84 30.39 12.45
C VAL A 359 -5.87 31.02 11.46
N THR A 360 -5.09 32.01 11.90
CA THR A 360 -4.17 32.76 11.04
C THR A 360 -3.04 31.91 10.49
N VAL A 361 -2.54 30.95 11.28
CA VAL A 361 -1.41 30.08 10.91
C VAL A 361 -1.91 28.67 10.60
N ALA A 362 -2.48 27.94 11.56
CA ALA A 362 -2.75 26.52 11.33
C ALA A 362 -3.75 26.28 10.18
N LEU A 363 -4.87 27.03 10.16
CA LEU A 363 -5.91 26.87 9.15
C LEU A 363 -5.48 27.41 7.78
N THR A 364 -4.91 28.62 7.73
CA THR A 364 -4.33 29.19 6.51
C THR A 364 -3.38 28.21 5.87
N TYR A 365 -2.46 27.64 6.62
CA TYR A 365 -1.49 26.77 5.99
C TYR A 365 -2.03 25.39 5.64
N ALA A 366 -2.91 24.81 6.46
CA ALA A 366 -3.51 23.52 6.16
C ALA A 366 -4.46 23.57 4.94
N ILE A 367 -5.15 24.70 4.73
CA ILE A 367 -6.15 24.84 3.66
C ILE A 367 -5.63 25.67 2.49
N ALA A 368 -4.95 26.77 2.71
CA ALA A 368 -4.51 27.65 1.64
C ALA A 368 -3.26 27.13 0.93
N ILE A 369 -2.33 26.55 1.67
CA ILE A 369 -1.04 26.09 1.12
C ILE A 369 -1.06 24.60 0.81
N ILE A 370 -1.32 23.75 1.82
CA ILE A 370 -1.14 22.30 1.66
C ILE A 370 -2.26 21.67 0.82
N LEU A 371 -3.51 22.11 0.98
CA LEU A 371 -4.64 21.47 0.29
C LEU A 371 -4.55 21.60 -1.25
N PRO A 372 -4.25 22.77 -1.86
CA PRO A 372 -4.10 22.85 -3.32
C PRO A 372 -2.97 21.97 -3.85
N ILE A 373 -1.80 22.00 -3.20
CA ILE A 373 -0.64 21.18 -3.57
C ILE A 373 -0.98 19.69 -3.50
N THR A 374 -1.58 19.24 -2.38
CA THR A 374 -1.93 17.83 -2.20
C THR A 374 -3.06 17.41 -3.13
N ALA A 375 -4.01 18.28 -3.44
CA ALA A 375 -5.08 18.00 -4.40
C ALA A 375 -4.54 17.83 -5.83
N THR A 376 -3.72 18.75 -6.34
CA THR A 376 -3.11 18.62 -7.67
C THR A 376 -2.21 17.39 -7.75
N PHE A 377 -1.45 17.11 -6.69
CA PHE A 377 -0.66 15.90 -6.57
C PHE A 377 -1.52 14.62 -6.60
N PHE A 378 -2.66 14.58 -5.89
CA PHE A 378 -3.55 13.42 -5.93
C PHE A 378 -4.18 13.21 -7.30
N ILE A 379 -4.50 14.27 -8.03
CA ILE A 379 -4.95 14.19 -9.42
C ILE A 379 -3.85 13.56 -10.28
N ALA A 380 -2.64 14.12 -10.22
CA ALA A 380 -1.51 13.67 -11.03
C ALA A 380 -1.15 12.21 -10.73
N PHE A 381 -1.14 11.83 -9.46
CA PHE A 381 -0.90 10.46 -9.06
C PHE A 381 -2.02 9.52 -9.51
N ALA A 382 -3.28 9.90 -9.37
CA ALA A 382 -4.40 9.08 -9.80
C ALA A 382 -4.37 8.85 -11.32
N VAL A 383 -3.88 9.82 -12.11
CA VAL A 383 -3.62 9.68 -13.55
C VAL A 383 -2.50 8.66 -13.82
N LEU A 384 -1.38 8.73 -13.09
CA LEU A 384 -0.28 7.76 -13.24
C LEU A 384 -0.66 6.34 -12.79
N GLU A 385 -1.49 6.24 -11.75
CA GLU A 385 -1.99 4.99 -11.21
C GLU A 385 -2.97 4.31 -12.18
N ASP A 386 -3.97 5.06 -12.68
CA ASP A 386 -4.98 4.50 -13.59
C ASP A 386 -4.41 4.21 -14.99
N SER A 387 -3.38 4.96 -15.43
CA SER A 387 -2.72 4.71 -16.73
C SER A 387 -1.82 3.46 -16.74
N GLY A 388 -1.49 2.90 -15.57
CA GLY A 388 -0.58 1.75 -15.48
C GLY A 388 0.90 2.11 -15.65
N TYR A 389 1.27 3.39 -15.52
CA TYR A 389 2.67 3.82 -15.61
C TYR A 389 3.49 3.43 -14.37
N LEU A 390 2.88 3.50 -13.18
CA LEU A 390 3.52 3.18 -11.89
C LEU A 390 4.22 1.80 -11.84
N PRO A 391 3.60 0.69 -12.32
CA PRO A 391 4.28 -0.60 -12.44
C PRO A 391 5.57 -0.60 -13.26
N ARG A 392 5.62 0.15 -14.37
CA ARG A 392 6.80 0.22 -15.25
C ARG A 392 7.94 0.98 -14.58
N LEU A 393 7.59 2.06 -13.89
CA LEU A 393 8.54 2.84 -13.09
C LEU A 393 9.16 1.99 -11.97
N ALA A 394 8.36 1.14 -11.31
CA ALA A 394 8.86 0.17 -10.34
C ALA A 394 9.85 -0.84 -10.94
N ILE A 395 9.59 -1.36 -12.14
CA ILE A 395 10.48 -2.30 -12.83
C ILE A 395 11.81 -1.62 -13.21
N MET A 396 11.75 -0.45 -13.82
CA MET A 396 12.95 0.28 -14.25
C MET A 396 13.84 0.64 -13.06
N SER A 397 13.23 1.02 -11.94
CA SER A 397 13.93 1.42 -10.72
C SER A 397 14.39 0.24 -9.87
N ASN A 398 13.93 -0.98 -10.16
CA ASN A 398 14.21 -2.18 -9.36
C ASN A 398 15.72 -2.42 -9.21
N SER A 399 16.50 -2.21 -10.27
CA SER A 399 17.96 -2.39 -10.21
C SER A 399 18.65 -1.45 -9.22
N PHE A 400 18.18 -0.20 -9.11
CA PHE A 400 18.70 0.81 -8.19
C PHE A 400 18.27 0.51 -6.74
N PHE A 401 16.98 0.24 -6.52
CA PHE A 401 16.46 -0.02 -5.18
C PHE A 401 16.95 -1.36 -4.60
N ASN A 402 17.15 -2.38 -5.42
CA ASN A 402 17.65 -3.68 -4.97
C ASN A 402 19.09 -3.58 -4.41
N ARG A 403 19.90 -2.62 -4.89
CA ARG A 403 21.23 -2.33 -4.30
C ARG A 403 21.14 -1.76 -2.89
N MET A 404 20.08 -0.99 -2.60
CA MET A 404 19.75 -0.52 -1.25
C MET A 404 18.97 -1.57 -0.45
N GLY A 405 18.82 -2.80 -0.96
CA GLY A 405 18.08 -3.89 -0.33
C GLY A 405 16.57 -3.67 -0.27
N LEU A 406 16.03 -2.87 -1.18
CA LEU A 406 14.60 -2.58 -1.34
C LEU A 406 14.05 -3.17 -2.63
N ASN A 407 12.75 -3.48 -2.61
CA ASN A 407 12.00 -3.85 -3.81
C ASN A 407 11.78 -2.64 -4.74
N GLY A 408 11.76 -2.84 -6.06
CA GLY A 408 11.46 -1.79 -7.04
C GLY A 408 10.14 -1.03 -6.79
N LYS A 409 9.15 -1.66 -6.13
CA LYS A 409 7.90 -1.00 -5.67
C LYS A 409 8.16 0.19 -4.74
N ALA A 410 9.31 0.26 -4.06
CA ALA A 410 9.65 1.34 -3.14
C ALA A 410 9.79 2.69 -3.83
N VAL A 411 10.09 2.72 -5.13
CA VAL A 411 10.14 3.98 -5.88
C VAL A 411 8.81 4.76 -5.83
N LEU A 412 7.69 4.05 -5.71
CA LEU A 412 6.36 4.66 -5.69
C LEU A 412 6.23 5.58 -4.47
N PRO A 413 6.30 5.10 -3.22
CA PRO A 413 6.27 6.00 -2.06
C PRO A 413 7.43 7.01 -2.06
N MET A 414 8.64 6.67 -2.55
CA MET A 414 9.77 7.61 -2.60
C MET A 414 9.51 8.83 -3.49
N VAL A 415 9.01 8.63 -4.71
CA VAL A 415 8.64 9.72 -5.61
C VAL A 415 7.50 10.55 -5.00
N LEU A 416 6.58 9.91 -4.28
CA LEU A 416 5.50 10.61 -3.58
C LEU A 416 5.99 11.44 -2.39
N GLY A 417 7.12 11.09 -1.81
CA GLY A 417 7.75 11.84 -0.72
C GLY A 417 8.09 13.27 -1.13
N PHE A 418 8.48 13.48 -2.40
CA PHE A 418 8.73 14.81 -2.95
C PHE A 418 7.51 15.71 -2.99
N GLY A 419 6.29 15.14 -2.96
CA GLY A 419 5.07 15.88 -2.72
C GLY A 419 4.86 16.10 -1.22
N CYS A 420 4.45 15.04 -0.52
CA CYS A 420 4.17 15.10 0.90
C CYS A 420 4.62 13.82 1.62
N GLY A 421 5.51 13.97 2.60
CA GLY A 421 6.05 12.86 3.39
C GLY A 421 4.95 12.03 4.08
N THR A 422 3.87 12.65 4.56
CA THR A 422 2.76 11.95 5.24
C THR A 422 2.06 10.96 4.30
N MET A 423 1.80 11.37 3.06
CA MET A 423 1.17 10.55 2.03
C MET A 423 2.10 9.47 1.52
N ALA A 424 3.38 9.78 1.39
CA ALA A 424 4.40 8.80 1.04
C ALA A 424 4.51 7.67 2.07
N VAL A 425 4.46 8.01 3.36
CA VAL A 425 4.46 7.01 4.43
C VAL A 425 3.18 6.16 4.40
N MET A 426 2.00 6.73 4.12
CA MET A 426 0.78 5.93 3.96
C MET A 426 0.85 4.98 2.75
N THR A 427 1.30 5.47 1.58
CA THR A 427 1.35 4.68 0.34
C THR A 427 2.38 3.56 0.38
N SER A 428 3.34 3.61 1.31
CA SER A 428 4.26 2.50 1.56
C SER A 428 3.59 1.16 1.91
N ARG A 429 2.29 1.15 2.24
CA ARG A 429 1.47 -0.07 2.38
C ARG A 429 1.45 -0.95 1.11
N ILE A 430 1.74 -0.37 -0.06
CA ILE A 430 1.87 -1.11 -1.31
C ILE A 430 3.03 -2.12 -1.31
N LEU A 431 3.99 -1.94 -0.39
CA LEU A 431 5.10 -2.86 -0.20
C LEU A 431 4.59 -4.08 0.57
N GLU A 432 4.95 -5.28 0.12
CA GLU A 432 4.46 -6.53 0.71
C GLU A 432 5.18 -6.86 2.02
N SER A 433 6.51 -6.69 2.04
CA SER A 433 7.32 -7.01 3.21
C SER A 433 7.29 -5.91 4.28
N PRO A 434 7.12 -6.26 5.57
CA PRO A 434 7.23 -5.31 6.67
C PRO A 434 8.63 -4.69 6.78
N ARG A 435 9.67 -5.42 6.37
CA ARG A 435 11.05 -4.92 6.30
C ARG A 435 11.17 -3.78 5.29
N ASP A 436 10.68 -3.98 4.07
CA ASP A 436 10.74 -2.98 2.98
C ASP A 436 9.96 -1.72 3.36
N ARG A 437 8.81 -1.91 4.03
CA ARG A 437 7.97 -0.86 4.62
C ARG A 437 8.75 0.02 5.61
N ILE A 438 9.49 -0.58 6.54
CA ILE A 438 10.26 0.17 7.55
C ILE A 438 11.43 0.93 6.90
N ILE A 439 12.22 0.26 6.06
CA ILE A 439 13.36 0.89 5.37
C ILE A 439 12.89 2.07 4.52
N THR A 440 11.79 1.90 3.79
CA THR A 440 11.22 2.96 2.94
C THR A 440 10.74 4.14 3.78
N THR A 441 10.04 3.89 4.89
CA THR A 441 9.61 4.94 5.82
C THR A 441 10.78 5.69 6.45
N PHE A 442 11.86 4.98 6.81
CA PHE A 442 13.08 5.59 7.33
C PHE A 442 13.75 6.51 6.30
N LEU A 443 13.90 6.05 5.06
CA LEU A 443 14.48 6.86 3.98
C LEU A 443 13.61 8.05 3.58
N LEU A 444 12.29 7.89 3.60
CA LEU A 444 11.34 9.01 3.42
C LEU A 444 11.47 10.06 4.51
N ALA A 445 11.65 9.64 5.76
CA ALA A 445 11.86 10.54 6.87
C ALA A 445 13.23 11.24 6.79
N LEU A 446 14.26 10.54 6.31
CA LEU A 446 15.64 11.02 6.29
C LEU A 446 15.98 11.87 5.07
N ALA A 447 15.77 11.40 3.84
CA ALA A 447 16.49 11.95 2.68
C ALA A 447 15.62 12.71 1.67
N ILE A 448 14.30 12.57 1.75
CA ILE A 448 13.38 13.09 0.73
C ILE A 448 12.75 14.41 1.22
N PRO A 449 13.10 15.56 0.60
CA PRO A 449 12.44 16.83 0.89
C PRO A 449 11.01 16.82 0.36
N CYS A 450 10.06 17.41 1.10
CA CYS A 450 8.69 17.63 0.60
C CYS A 450 8.63 18.83 -0.36
N SER A 451 7.54 18.99 -1.10
CA SER A 451 7.45 19.99 -2.17
C SER A 451 7.62 21.42 -1.67
N ALA A 452 7.05 21.74 -0.52
CA ALA A 452 7.17 23.05 0.11
C ALA A 452 8.61 23.37 0.53
N GLN A 453 9.31 22.36 1.08
CA GLN A 453 10.72 22.49 1.44
C GLN A 453 11.60 22.61 0.19
N LEU A 454 11.31 21.81 -0.85
CA LEU A 454 12.07 21.82 -2.09
C LEU A 454 12.01 23.18 -2.80
N GLY A 455 10.86 23.85 -2.81
CA GLY A 455 10.73 25.19 -3.39
C GLY A 455 11.68 26.22 -2.76
N VAL A 456 11.72 26.28 -1.43
CA VAL A 456 12.62 27.19 -0.69
C VAL A 456 14.09 26.81 -0.89
N ILE A 457 14.42 25.52 -0.85
CA ILE A 457 15.78 25.02 -1.11
C ILE A 457 16.25 25.46 -2.50
N LEU A 458 15.41 25.28 -3.53
CA LEU A 458 15.74 25.69 -4.89
C LEU A 458 15.88 27.21 -5.02
N GLY A 459 15.11 28.00 -4.26
CA GLY A 459 15.28 29.44 -4.17
C GLY A 459 16.67 29.85 -3.67
N ILE A 460 17.13 29.25 -2.56
CA ILE A 460 18.49 29.48 -2.03
C ILE A 460 19.54 28.97 -3.02
N LEU A 461 19.41 27.74 -3.53
CA LEU A 461 20.36 27.15 -4.49
C LEU A 461 20.48 27.97 -5.78
N GLY A 462 19.41 28.61 -6.24
CA GLY A 462 19.41 29.48 -7.42
C GLY A 462 20.30 30.71 -7.27
N SER A 463 20.59 31.13 -6.04
CA SER A 463 21.51 32.22 -5.71
C SER A 463 22.95 31.76 -5.44
N LEU A 464 23.19 30.45 -5.34
CA LEU A 464 24.49 29.83 -5.09
C LEU A 464 25.14 29.34 -6.39
N SER A 465 26.40 28.90 -6.32
CA SER A 465 27.09 28.31 -7.47
C SER A 465 26.47 26.98 -7.91
N PHE A 466 26.63 26.62 -9.19
CA PHE A 466 26.20 25.30 -9.69
C PHE A 466 26.89 24.14 -8.93
N ALA A 467 28.12 24.36 -8.46
CA ALA A 467 28.85 23.40 -7.63
C ALA A 467 28.11 23.14 -6.30
N ALA A 468 27.55 24.17 -5.67
CA ALA A 468 26.74 24.03 -4.46
C ALA A 468 25.53 23.09 -4.69
N THR A 469 24.83 23.24 -5.81
CA THR A 469 23.69 22.38 -6.18
C THR A 469 24.11 20.92 -6.38
N VAL A 470 25.26 20.69 -7.03
CA VAL A 470 25.81 19.33 -7.22
C VAL A 470 26.22 18.72 -5.88
N ILE A 471 26.84 19.49 -4.99
CA ILE A 471 27.23 19.04 -3.65
C ILE A 471 25.99 18.70 -2.82
N TRP A 472 24.97 19.56 -2.83
CA TRP A 472 23.70 19.31 -2.15
C TRP A 472 23.06 18.01 -2.64
N ALA A 473 22.83 17.87 -3.96
CA ALA A 473 22.20 16.68 -4.53
C ALA A 473 23.05 15.41 -4.31
N GLY A 474 24.38 15.53 -4.45
CA GLY A 474 25.32 14.43 -4.23
C GLY A 474 25.35 13.96 -2.78
N SER A 475 25.30 14.90 -1.81
CA SER A 475 25.26 14.58 -0.38
C SER A 475 23.98 13.82 -0.01
N LEU A 476 22.82 14.25 -0.50
CA LEU A 476 21.55 13.58 -0.26
C LEU A 476 21.51 12.19 -0.90
N ALA A 477 21.97 12.06 -2.15
CA ALA A 477 22.04 10.77 -2.82
C ALA A 477 22.98 9.80 -2.09
N ALA A 478 24.13 10.27 -1.62
CA ALA A 478 25.08 9.48 -0.86
C ALA A 478 24.49 9.02 0.48
N VAL A 479 23.89 9.94 1.25
CA VAL A 479 23.24 9.60 2.53
C VAL A 479 22.09 8.62 2.33
N MET A 480 21.22 8.85 1.34
CA MET A 480 20.12 7.95 1.01
C MET A 480 20.62 6.55 0.68
N PHE A 481 21.66 6.43 -0.15
CA PHE A 481 22.22 5.15 -0.55
C PHE A 481 22.87 4.41 0.62
N VAL A 482 23.71 5.10 1.40
CA VAL A 482 24.42 4.51 2.54
C VAL A 482 23.45 4.13 3.64
N ALA A 483 22.52 5.02 4.00
CA ALA A 483 21.51 4.75 5.02
C ALA A 483 20.58 3.60 4.60
N GLY A 484 20.19 3.53 3.32
CA GLY A 484 19.37 2.44 2.78
C GLY A 484 20.10 1.11 2.82
N TYR A 485 21.34 1.08 2.35
CA TYR A 485 22.19 -0.11 2.37
C TYR A 485 22.43 -0.63 3.80
N LEU A 486 22.73 0.25 4.76
CA LEU A 486 22.92 -0.12 6.16
C LEU A 486 21.61 -0.60 6.80
N ALA A 487 20.50 0.10 6.58
CA ALA A 487 19.18 -0.29 7.08
C ALA A 487 18.78 -1.68 6.57
N ALA A 488 19.07 -1.99 5.29
CA ALA A 488 18.86 -3.31 4.73
C ALA A 488 19.73 -4.41 5.37
N LYS A 489 20.88 -4.08 5.95
CA LYS A 489 21.71 -5.07 6.65
C LYS A 489 21.27 -5.29 8.11
N VAL A 490 20.73 -4.24 8.73
CA VAL A 490 20.35 -4.26 10.16
C VAL A 490 18.93 -4.79 10.38
N ILE A 491 17.98 -4.48 9.48
CA ILE A 491 16.58 -4.84 9.68
C ILE A 491 16.33 -6.30 9.24
N PRO A 492 15.81 -7.16 10.14
CA PRO A 492 15.56 -8.57 9.84
C PRO A 492 14.38 -8.77 8.86
N GLY A 493 14.38 -9.89 8.14
CA GLY A 493 13.31 -10.31 7.23
C GLY A 493 13.82 -10.64 5.83
N ASP A 494 13.10 -11.50 5.11
CA ASP A 494 13.46 -11.90 3.76
C ASP A 494 13.10 -10.84 2.72
N ARG A 495 13.84 -10.83 1.62
CA ARG A 495 13.53 -9.97 0.47
C ARG A 495 12.27 -10.49 -0.20
N SER A 496 11.35 -9.58 -0.51
CA SER A 496 10.19 -9.93 -1.33
C SER A 496 10.64 -10.24 -2.76
N ASP A 497 10.21 -11.38 -3.32
CA ASP A 497 10.46 -11.67 -4.73
C ASP A 497 9.74 -10.62 -5.58
N PHE A 498 10.47 -10.00 -6.51
CA PHE A 498 9.91 -8.99 -7.40
C PHE A 498 9.11 -9.67 -8.51
N PHE A 499 7.90 -10.13 -8.20
CA PHE A 499 6.93 -10.57 -9.19
C PHE A 499 5.83 -9.51 -9.34
N MET A 500 5.88 -8.74 -10.43
CA MET A 500 4.86 -7.76 -10.75
C MET A 500 4.35 -8.04 -12.16
N GLU A 501 3.07 -8.41 -12.26
CA GLU A 501 2.39 -8.45 -13.55
C GLU A 501 2.21 -7.02 -14.06
N ILE A 502 2.68 -6.76 -15.29
CA ILE A 502 2.64 -5.43 -15.90
C ILE A 502 1.26 -5.23 -16.52
N PRO A 503 0.41 -4.32 -16.00
CA PRO A 503 -0.85 -3.99 -16.65
C PRO A 503 -0.58 -3.24 -17.97
N PRO A 504 -1.46 -3.39 -18.97
CA PRO A 504 -1.35 -2.61 -20.20
C PRO A 504 -1.44 -1.10 -19.89
N ILE A 505 -0.76 -0.27 -20.68
CA ILE A 505 -1.00 1.17 -20.62
C ILE A 505 -2.41 1.44 -21.15
N ARG A 506 -3.16 2.21 -20.39
CA ARG A 506 -4.51 2.65 -20.78
C ARG A 506 -4.67 4.15 -20.57
N VAL A 507 -5.63 4.72 -21.28
CA VAL A 507 -6.04 6.10 -21.03
C VAL A 507 -6.76 6.14 -19.68
N PRO A 508 -6.35 6.99 -18.73
CA PRO A 508 -6.94 7.04 -17.40
C PRO A 508 -8.40 7.52 -17.48
N ASN A 509 -9.28 6.89 -16.72
CA ASN A 509 -10.70 7.27 -16.70
C ASN A 509 -10.89 8.48 -15.77
N ALA A 510 -11.32 9.62 -16.33
CA ALA A 510 -11.52 10.87 -15.58
C ALA A 510 -12.44 10.70 -14.35
N ARG A 511 -13.45 9.85 -14.43
CA ARG A 511 -14.36 9.57 -13.32
C ARG A 511 -13.63 8.89 -12.16
N ASN A 512 -12.82 7.88 -12.46
CA ASN A 512 -12.03 7.18 -11.44
C ASN A 512 -11.00 8.11 -10.80
N VAL A 513 -10.30 8.90 -11.62
CA VAL A 513 -9.34 9.92 -11.15
C VAL A 513 -10.02 10.87 -10.17
N LEU A 514 -11.20 11.39 -10.50
CA LEU A 514 -11.95 12.29 -9.63
C LEU A 514 -12.41 11.62 -8.32
N PHE A 515 -12.99 10.41 -8.38
CA PHE A 515 -13.43 9.70 -7.17
C PHE A 515 -12.25 9.36 -6.23
N LYS A 516 -11.12 8.92 -6.78
CA LYS A 516 -9.89 8.64 -6.01
C LYS A 516 -9.35 9.92 -5.37
N THR A 517 -9.30 11.02 -6.13
CA THR A 517 -8.83 12.32 -5.65
C THR A 517 -9.71 12.83 -4.51
N LEU A 518 -11.04 12.86 -4.69
CA LEU A 518 -11.97 13.32 -3.67
C LEU A 518 -11.92 12.48 -2.39
N GLY A 519 -11.75 11.15 -2.52
CA GLY A 519 -11.55 10.27 -1.37
C GLY A 519 -10.32 10.64 -0.55
N ARG A 520 -9.19 10.92 -1.21
CA ARG A 520 -7.93 11.32 -0.57
C ARG A 520 -7.97 12.72 0.02
N VAL A 521 -8.60 13.68 -0.67
CA VAL A 521 -8.83 15.03 -0.14
C VAL A 521 -9.71 14.97 1.11
N ARG A 522 -10.80 14.19 1.10
CA ARG A 522 -11.65 14.01 2.29
C ARG A 522 -10.88 13.39 3.45
N TRP A 523 -10.01 12.41 3.18
CA TRP A 523 -9.15 11.82 4.20
C TRP A 523 -8.18 12.87 4.77
N TYR A 524 -7.52 13.65 3.91
CA TYR A 524 -6.63 14.74 4.33
C TYR A 524 -7.34 15.73 5.25
N LEU A 525 -8.55 16.18 4.88
CA LEU A 525 -9.34 17.13 5.69
C LEU A 525 -9.75 16.56 7.05
N ARG A 526 -10.05 15.25 7.14
CA ARG A 526 -10.49 14.63 8.39
C ARG A 526 -9.34 14.19 9.30
N GLU A 527 -8.21 13.82 8.74
CA GLU A 527 -7.11 13.21 9.49
C GLU A 527 -5.91 14.13 9.64
N ALA A 528 -5.48 14.80 8.57
CA ALA A 528 -4.26 15.62 8.60
C ALA A 528 -4.51 17.01 9.18
N VAL A 529 -5.62 17.67 8.83
CA VAL A 529 -5.96 19.02 9.31
C VAL A 529 -6.06 19.10 10.84
N PRO A 530 -6.71 18.16 11.56
CA PRO A 530 -6.73 18.18 13.02
C PRO A 530 -5.34 18.05 13.66
N LEU A 531 -4.44 17.27 13.04
CA LEU A 531 -3.06 17.13 13.52
C LEU A 531 -2.27 18.44 13.34
N PHE A 532 -2.53 19.20 12.26
CA PHE A 532 -1.93 20.53 12.09
C PHE A 532 -2.40 21.51 13.15
N LEU A 533 -3.70 21.56 13.44
CA LEU A 533 -4.27 22.38 14.52
C LEU A 533 -3.65 22.03 15.88
N LEU A 534 -3.52 20.74 16.19
CA LEU A 534 -2.87 20.27 17.41
C LEU A 534 -1.39 20.66 17.48
N GLY A 535 -0.66 20.53 16.37
CA GLY A 535 0.75 20.91 16.30
C GLY A 535 0.98 22.39 16.53
N THR A 536 0.20 23.25 15.87
CA THR A 536 0.26 24.70 16.08
C THR A 536 -0.17 25.08 17.51
N PHE A 537 -1.15 24.39 18.09
CA PHE A 537 -1.53 24.61 19.48
C PHE A 537 -0.38 24.30 20.45
N ILE A 538 0.34 23.19 20.26
CA ILE A 538 1.51 22.84 21.07
C ILE A 538 2.60 23.92 20.91
N LEU A 539 2.83 24.37 19.68
CA LEU A 539 3.76 25.46 19.36
C LEU A 539 3.45 26.73 20.14
N PHE A 540 2.19 27.18 20.06
CA PHE A 540 1.70 28.34 20.78
C PHE A 540 1.90 28.19 22.30
N MET A 541 1.65 27.01 22.86
CA MET A 541 1.89 26.75 24.27
C MET A 541 3.38 26.81 24.64
N LEU A 542 4.27 26.29 23.80
CA LEU A 542 5.72 26.34 24.04
C LEU A 542 6.25 27.77 23.99
N ASP A 543 5.78 28.57 23.02
CA ASP A 543 6.07 29.99 22.88
C ASP A 543 5.61 30.78 24.12
N LYS A 544 4.34 30.67 24.50
CA LYS A 544 3.81 31.39 25.67
C LYS A 544 4.43 31.00 27.01
N LEU A 545 5.04 29.82 27.11
CA LEU A 545 5.74 29.34 28.30
C LEU A 545 7.25 29.68 28.29
N ASN A 546 7.76 30.38 27.25
CA ASN A 546 9.19 30.62 27.00
C ASN A 546 10.02 29.32 27.01
N LEU A 547 9.39 28.19 26.68
CA LEU A 547 10.07 26.90 26.57
C LEU A 547 10.88 26.82 25.27
N LEU A 548 10.50 27.60 24.24
CA LEU A 548 11.25 27.71 22.99
C LEU A 548 12.67 28.25 23.24
N ASP A 549 12.81 29.35 24.00
CA ASP A 549 14.10 29.94 24.36
C ASP A 549 15.03 28.94 25.06
N ILE A 550 14.49 28.13 25.97
CA ILE A 550 15.26 27.09 26.69
C ILE A 550 15.73 25.99 25.72
N ILE A 551 14.88 25.58 24.78
CA ILE A 551 15.25 24.59 23.76
C ILE A 551 16.32 25.18 22.82
N GLU A 552 16.23 26.46 22.50
CA GLU A 552 17.25 27.17 21.70
C GLU A 552 18.60 27.22 22.40
N GLU A 553 18.65 27.60 23.68
CA GLU A 553 19.89 27.59 24.46
C GLU A 553 20.52 26.20 24.54
N LEU A 554 19.70 25.15 24.69
CA LEU A 554 20.17 23.76 24.75
C LEU A 554 20.66 23.25 23.39
N ALA A 555 20.04 23.67 22.29
CA ALA A 555 20.38 23.23 20.93
C ALA A 555 21.50 24.07 20.29
N SER A 556 21.71 25.30 20.77
CA SER A 556 22.70 26.26 20.27
C SER A 556 24.13 25.69 20.16
N PRO A 557 24.69 24.95 21.13
CA PRO A 557 26.05 24.40 21.00
C PRO A 557 26.21 23.44 19.81
N VAL A 558 25.16 22.68 19.48
CA VAL A 558 25.20 21.76 18.33
C VAL A 558 25.11 22.56 17.03
N VAL A 559 24.20 23.54 16.95
CA VAL A 559 23.95 24.33 15.74
C VAL A 559 25.11 25.29 15.45
N VAL A 560 25.62 25.98 16.47
CA VAL A 560 26.68 26.99 16.35
C VAL A 560 28.05 26.36 16.32
N ASP A 561 28.43 25.56 17.33
CA ASP A 561 29.82 25.09 17.45
C ASP A 561 30.14 23.90 16.54
N PHE A 562 29.17 22.99 16.34
CA PHE A 562 29.40 21.79 15.55
C PHE A 562 29.04 21.95 14.08
N VAL A 563 27.86 22.51 13.78
CA VAL A 563 27.40 22.72 12.39
C VAL A 563 27.96 24.01 11.81
N GLY A 564 28.26 25.03 12.63
CA GLY A 564 28.83 26.30 12.20
C GLY A 564 27.80 27.32 11.71
N LEU A 565 26.54 27.21 12.14
CA LEU A 565 25.45 28.11 11.74
C LEU A 565 25.22 29.25 12.75
N PRO A 566 24.60 30.38 12.35
CA PRO A 566 24.21 31.43 13.28
C PRO A 566 23.25 30.91 14.36
N ALA A 567 23.28 31.49 15.56
CA ALA A 567 22.41 31.06 16.66
C ALA A 567 20.91 31.10 16.30
N LYS A 568 20.47 32.10 15.52
CA LYS A 568 19.09 32.22 15.01
C LYS A 568 18.67 31.07 14.07
N ALA A 569 19.61 30.32 13.50
CA ALA A 569 19.26 29.13 12.72
C ALA A 569 18.64 28.03 13.59
N THR A 570 18.87 28.06 14.91
CA THR A 570 18.27 27.14 15.88
C THR A 570 16.75 27.26 15.89
N GLU A 571 16.22 28.48 15.88
CA GLU A 571 14.78 28.78 15.77
C GLU A 571 14.22 28.15 14.48
N ALA A 572 14.92 28.32 13.36
CA ALA A 572 14.52 27.74 12.08
C ALA A 572 14.48 26.20 12.13
N PHE A 573 15.42 25.51 12.80
CA PHE A 573 15.35 24.05 12.95
C PHE A 573 14.20 23.61 13.86
N ILE A 574 13.94 24.33 14.96
CA ILE A 574 12.81 24.03 15.85
C ILE A 574 11.49 24.19 15.11
N MET A 575 11.32 25.31 14.40
CA MET A 575 10.19 25.56 13.52
C MET A 575 10.08 24.50 12.43
N GLY A 576 11.22 24.05 11.88
CA GLY A 576 11.32 22.95 10.92
C GLY A 576 10.78 21.60 11.42
N PHE A 577 10.96 21.28 12.71
CA PHE A 577 10.45 20.04 13.32
C PHE A 577 8.93 20.04 13.37
N LEU A 578 8.35 21.18 13.72
CA LEU A 578 6.90 21.35 13.74
C LEU A 578 6.37 21.42 12.31
N ARG A 579 7.14 22.10 11.45
CA ARG A 579 6.76 22.43 10.08
C ARG A 579 8.00 22.72 9.20
N ARG A 580 8.38 21.79 8.34
CA ARG A 580 9.65 21.84 7.56
C ARG A 580 9.79 23.05 6.64
N ASP A 581 8.69 23.54 6.09
CA ASP A 581 8.63 24.74 5.23
C ASP A 581 8.94 26.02 6.02
N TYR A 582 8.50 26.15 7.28
CA TYR A 582 8.90 27.28 8.14
C TYR A 582 10.37 27.27 8.46
N GLY A 583 10.91 26.10 8.76
CA GLY A 583 12.34 25.99 8.99
C GLY A 583 13.15 26.38 7.75
N ALA A 584 12.72 25.92 6.57
CA ALA A 584 13.38 26.32 5.32
C ALA A 584 13.23 27.82 5.04
N ALA A 585 12.05 28.40 5.23
CA ALA A 585 11.80 29.83 5.04
C ALA A 585 12.58 30.70 6.03
N GLY A 586 12.69 30.29 7.29
CA GLY A 586 13.52 30.95 8.29
C GLY A 586 15.00 30.97 7.86
N LEU A 587 15.52 29.86 7.33
CA LEU A 587 16.86 29.80 6.75
C LEU A 587 17.00 30.68 5.50
N TYR A 588 15.98 30.76 4.65
CA TYR A 588 15.96 31.65 3.49
C TYR A 588 16.09 33.13 3.90
N MET A 589 15.30 33.55 4.88
CA MET A 589 15.34 34.93 5.40
C MET A 589 16.71 35.27 6.01
N LEU A 590 17.32 34.35 6.76
CA LEU A 590 18.66 34.54 7.31
C LEU A 590 19.72 34.68 6.21
N PHE A 591 19.55 33.97 5.09
CA PHE A 591 20.44 34.06 3.95
C PHE A 591 20.26 35.39 3.19
N GLU A 592 19.02 35.79 2.88
CA GLU A 592 18.73 37.06 2.20
C GLU A 592 19.18 38.27 3.03
N ASN A 593 19.06 38.21 4.35
CA ASN A 593 19.52 39.27 5.25
C ASN A 593 21.06 39.35 5.38
N GLY A 594 21.81 38.48 4.70
CA GLY A 594 23.27 38.43 4.75
C GLY A 594 23.82 37.89 6.08
N GLU A 595 23.00 37.24 6.89
CA GLU A 595 23.40 36.65 8.18
C GLU A 595 24.08 35.27 8.00
N MET A 596 24.05 34.70 6.80
CA MET A 596 24.72 33.44 6.45
C MET A 596 25.63 33.58 5.22
N THR A 597 26.80 32.95 5.29
CA THR A 597 27.69 32.77 4.12
C THR A 597 27.14 31.71 3.16
N SER A 598 27.59 31.71 1.90
CA SER A 598 27.22 30.68 0.90
C SER A 598 27.50 29.24 1.38
N GLN A 599 28.61 29.05 2.10
CA GLN A 599 28.95 27.76 2.71
C GLN A 599 27.94 27.38 3.81
N GLN A 600 27.61 28.31 4.71
CA GLN A 600 26.62 28.08 5.77
C GLN A 600 25.23 27.83 5.19
N ALA A 601 24.86 28.51 4.12
CA ALA A 601 23.61 28.26 3.40
C ALA A 601 23.58 26.84 2.84
N LEU A 602 24.63 26.38 2.16
CA LEU A 602 24.69 24.99 1.67
C LEU A 602 24.62 23.95 2.81
N VAL A 603 25.34 24.19 3.91
CA VAL A 603 25.30 23.32 5.09
C VAL A 603 23.91 23.29 5.71
N SER A 604 23.26 24.45 5.86
CA SER A 604 21.91 24.53 6.42
C SER A 604 20.90 23.83 5.52
N LEU A 605 21.01 23.96 4.19
CA LEU A 605 20.19 23.26 3.20
C LEU A 605 20.29 21.73 3.30
N VAL A 606 21.51 21.18 3.39
CA VAL A 606 21.70 19.73 3.56
C VAL A 606 21.15 19.28 4.92
N THR A 607 21.45 20.04 5.97
CA THR A 607 21.01 19.70 7.34
C THR A 607 19.50 19.72 7.45
N ILE A 608 18.80 20.78 6.99
CA ILE A 608 17.34 20.88 7.06
C ILE A 608 16.65 19.83 6.18
N THR A 609 17.26 19.42 5.07
CA THR A 609 16.73 18.34 4.22
C THR A 609 16.78 16.99 4.94
N LEU A 610 17.90 16.72 5.62
CA LEU A 610 18.10 15.50 6.40
C LEU A 610 17.40 15.52 7.76
N PHE A 611 17.00 16.70 8.20
CA PHE A 611 16.42 16.96 9.51
C PHE A 611 15.08 16.24 9.67
N VAL A 612 14.67 16.06 10.93
CA VAL A 612 13.56 15.19 11.34
C VAL A 612 12.26 15.44 10.56
N PRO A 613 11.45 14.39 10.31
CA PRO A 613 10.12 14.54 9.73
C PRO A 613 9.28 15.57 10.48
N CYS A 614 8.49 16.37 9.74
CA CYS A 614 7.54 17.27 10.37
C CYS A 614 6.56 16.52 11.28
N LEU A 615 5.94 17.20 12.23
CA LEU A 615 5.03 16.59 13.21
C LEU A 615 3.94 15.72 12.57
N ALA A 616 3.35 16.17 11.46
CA ALA A 616 2.34 15.40 10.72
C ALA A 616 2.93 14.10 10.13
N ASN A 617 4.17 14.13 9.64
CA ASN A 617 4.86 12.94 9.15
C ASN A 617 5.23 12.00 10.30
N PHE A 618 5.71 12.53 11.43
CA PHE A 618 5.94 11.74 12.63
C PHE A 618 4.68 11.00 13.09
N PHE A 619 3.54 11.68 13.22
CA PHE A 619 2.29 11.03 13.62
C PHE A 619 1.83 9.98 12.61
N MET A 620 2.03 10.21 11.31
CA MET A 620 1.76 9.17 10.31
C MET A 620 2.71 7.99 10.43
N ILE A 621 3.99 8.20 10.74
CA ILE A 621 4.93 7.10 11.03
C ILE A 621 4.47 6.32 12.27
N VAL A 622 4.05 7.01 13.34
CA VAL A 622 3.49 6.38 14.55
C VAL A 622 2.27 5.52 14.18
N LYS A 623 1.36 6.04 13.37
CA LYS A 623 0.15 5.34 12.93
C LYS A 623 0.45 4.12 12.05
N GLU A 624 1.42 4.23 11.13
CA GLU A 624 1.73 3.19 10.14
C GLU A 624 2.76 2.15 10.59
N ARG A 625 3.58 2.46 11.61
CA ARG A 625 4.71 1.61 12.07
C ARG A 625 4.71 1.35 13.58
N GLY A 626 3.82 1.98 14.32
CA GLY A 626 3.81 1.96 15.78
C GLY A 626 4.78 2.96 16.41
N THR A 627 4.51 3.31 17.66
CA THR A 627 5.27 4.30 18.44
C THR A 627 6.75 3.95 18.61
N ARG A 628 7.06 2.68 18.90
CA ARG A 628 8.45 2.22 19.10
C ARG A 628 9.31 2.46 17.87
N THR A 629 8.81 2.07 16.70
CA THR A 629 9.52 2.23 15.42
C THR A 629 9.67 3.71 15.06
N ALA A 630 8.62 4.52 15.29
CA ALA A 630 8.67 5.96 15.01
C ALA A 630 9.71 6.68 15.87
N LEU A 631 9.77 6.39 17.17
CA LEU A 631 10.76 6.95 18.07
C LEU A 631 12.18 6.53 17.69
N LEU A 632 12.38 5.28 17.29
CA LEU A 632 13.67 4.79 16.82
C LEU A 632 14.12 5.48 15.53
N ILE A 633 13.20 5.70 14.58
CA ILE A 633 13.49 6.46 13.35
C ILE A 633 13.94 7.89 13.71
N ILE A 634 13.21 8.61 14.58
CA ILE A 634 13.60 9.96 14.99
C ILE A 634 14.97 9.96 15.70
N ALA A 635 15.18 9.01 16.62
CA ALA A 635 16.43 8.92 17.38
C ALA A 635 17.66 8.66 16.49
N ILE A 636 17.47 8.10 15.30
CA ILE A 636 18.54 7.90 14.31
C ILE A 636 18.64 9.09 13.36
N VAL A 637 17.52 9.59 12.84
CA VAL A 637 17.49 10.68 11.84
C VAL A 637 18.00 11.99 12.43
N PHE A 638 17.59 12.35 13.65
CA PHE A 638 17.96 13.63 14.27
C PHE A 638 19.48 13.79 14.43
N PRO A 639 20.21 12.85 15.07
CA PRO A 639 21.66 12.99 15.19
C PRO A 639 22.37 12.87 13.84
N LEU A 640 21.87 12.02 12.93
CA LEU A 640 22.48 11.82 11.62
C LEU A 640 22.43 13.09 10.77
N ALA A 641 21.34 13.85 10.82
CA ALA A 641 21.20 15.11 10.08
C ALA A 641 22.28 16.12 10.47
N PHE A 642 22.45 16.36 11.78
CA PHE A 642 23.48 17.29 12.27
C PHE A 642 24.90 16.75 12.09
N LEU A 643 25.11 15.44 12.20
CA LEU A 643 26.41 14.81 11.96
C LEU A 643 26.84 15.02 10.50
N VAL A 644 25.94 14.79 9.54
CA VAL A 644 26.21 15.04 8.12
C VAL A 644 26.43 16.53 7.86
N GLY A 645 25.61 17.41 8.44
CA GLY A 645 25.77 18.86 8.33
C GLY A 645 27.13 19.36 8.82
N GLY A 646 27.52 18.99 10.05
CA GLY A 646 28.82 19.36 10.61
C GLY A 646 30.00 18.74 9.87
N ALA A 647 29.87 17.49 9.40
CA ALA A 647 30.89 16.86 8.55
C ALA A 647 31.05 17.61 7.23
N LEU A 648 29.95 17.99 6.58
CA LEU A 648 29.97 18.78 5.35
C LEU A 648 30.60 20.16 5.59
N ASN A 649 30.27 20.84 6.69
CA ASN A 649 30.89 22.12 7.02
C ASN A 649 32.41 22.02 7.16
N ARG A 650 32.91 20.97 7.83
CA ARG A 650 34.36 20.74 7.95
C ARG A 650 35.02 20.44 6.60
N VAL A 651 34.36 19.69 5.73
CA VAL A 651 34.86 19.41 4.38
C VAL A 651 34.91 20.69 3.55
N LEU A 652 33.87 21.52 3.59
CA LEU A 652 33.82 22.78 2.85
C LEU A 652 34.82 23.80 3.37
N ALA A 653 35.11 23.81 4.68
CA ALA A 653 36.15 24.66 5.25
C ALA A 653 37.56 24.34 4.73
N LEU A 654 37.81 23.10 4.29
CA LEU A 654 39.07 22.72 3.62
C LEU A 654 39.14 23.20 2.16
N PHE A 655 38.00 23.57 1.56
CA PHE A 655 37.87 24.00 0.17
C PHE A 655 37.00 25.27 0.04
N PRO A 656 37.44 26.44 0.56
CA PRO A 656 36.62 27.65 0.66
C PRO A 656 36.21 28.32 -0.68
N GLY A 657 36.68 27.81 -1.83
CA GLY A 657 36.34 28.33 -3.16
C GLY A 657 35.34 27.48 -3.95
N LEU A 658 34.74 26.46 -3.34
CA LEU A 658 33.93 25.45 -4.02
C LEU A 658 32.42 25.76 -4.07
N VAL A 659 31.96 26.77 -3.32
CA VAL A 659 30.53 27.07 -3.07
C VAL A 659 30.19 28.51 -3.37
#